data_AF-A0A0Q6VXM7-F1
#
_entry.id   AF-A0A0Q6VXM7-F1
#
_cell.length_a   1.000
_cell.length_b   1.000
_cell.length_c   1.000
_cell.angle_alpha   90.00
_cell.angle_beta   90.00
_cell.angle_gamma   90.00
#
_symmetry.space_group_name_H-M   'P 1'
#
loop_
_entity.id
_entity.type
_entity.pdbx_description
1 polymer ?
#
loop_
_entity_poly.entity_id
_entity_poly.type
_entity_poly.pdbx_seq_one_letter_code
_entity_poly.pdbx_strand_id
1 'polypeptide(L)'
;MSSFFHGASRRNFLVAGCAVLTSACGGGGGSDNTSSTADDPGLTAGGAADITADILANRDVTLTGDSVIKLPAGATTYTGVISGLGRLRLTPAGGTASASTLIITRTSTFTLPIAQQAQVVTKTVYPGAGYALAISGINPPVLTIDAGVTFQIGTNTSADSSPNIIATSDSKNAASLVNGEINLNNILNNGTLVISSAQFVLLGQTSGSGSILQAADVWGGNSSGGVGAYSGVLSLAAGQDFGSNHVAASVPNAKAILNEGSWLVWSPPGSVVRVAQNIYEAAFGNDINFHAIGPSTIVMSGVYSHTDNSPHNRPNQVNPGLSDPSLNFAKTIYRGGANDVNGNDASYRGINIERGAGTVQWGDGTHANFFLPSAPSPAEVDPALGKKNAYINLRGSTLAFNYNGPVTLNVGITGGGGGPHRDGAVGTGNVKIMPTPGNDVTFAQPQNYNGTTTIGANAILRLGAGTTVPLRYITVNATTGKSTLLQATYSGDASLLTAESTTGAASNAIVNDGQLIIQNTTTAITLSNISGSGSLAHNGAAALTLRNNSYSGATTLSAGSTWAGSANAMGTGSVVNNAALALVSGQRELTLAGGFRQGAAGQLTLAIDGTTPGVNHDHLSVAGAVVLGGRLSLSFSGSHASGQKFVLINAAGGVTGAFSSISSSGATVVGGQDGTSFFVTIQ
;
A
#
# COMPACT_ATOMS: atom_id res chain seq x y z
N MET A 1 17.13 -53.23 11.80
CA MET A 1 16.09 -54.07 12.44
C MET A 1 14.88 -54.05 11.52
N SER A 2 14.59 -55.22 10.93
CA SER A 2 13.29 -55.78 10.49
C SER A 2 12.07 -54.85 10.52
N SER A 3 11.12 -54.78 9.58
CA SER A 3 10.68 -55.56 8.39
C SER A 3 9.19 -55.12 8.19
N PHE A 4 8.59 -54.75 7.05
CA PHE A 4 8.12 -55.56 5.92
C PHE A 4 7.31 -54.63 4.95
N PHE A 5 7.81 -54.45 3.72
CA PHE A 5 7.22 -54.75 2.41
C PHE A 5 5.71 -54.63 2.00
N HIS A 6 5.55 -54.19 0.73
CA HIS A 6 4.47 -54.32 -0.28
C HIS A 6 3.26 -53.36 -0.21
N GLY A 7 2.79 -52.74 -1.30
CA GLY A 7 3.08 -52.93 -2.71
C GLY A 7 2.41 -51.86 -3.59
N ALA A 8 2.99 -51.64 -4.76
CA ALA A 8 2.58 -50.70 -5.79
C ALA A 8 1.31 -51.13 -6.53
N SER A 9 0.60 -50.19 -7.17
CA SER A 9 0.34 -50.26 -8.62
C SER A 9 -0.25 -48.97 -9.18
N ARG A 10 0.32 -48.54 -10.30
CA ARG A 10 -0.15 -47.51 -11.22
C ARG A 10 -1.35 -48.02 -12.02
N ARG A 11 -2.24 -47.11 -12.47
CA ARG A 11 -2.80 -47.12 -13.85
C ARG A 11 -3.42 -45.77 -14.23
N ASN A 12 -3.06 -45.34 -15.44
CA ASN A 12 -3.50 -44.14 -16.16
C ASN A 12 -5.01 -44.11 -16.41
N PHE A 13 -5.58 -42.91 -16.62
CA PHE A 13 -6.28 -42.56 -17.86
C PHE A 13 -6.40 -41.04 -18.02
N LEU A 14 -5.90 -40.55 -19.17
CA LEU A 14 -6.16 -39.24 -19.77
C LEU A 14 -7.59 -39.23 -20.33
N VAL A 15 -8.37 -38.16 -20.19
CA VAL A 15 -9.21 -37.60 -21.28
C VAL A 15 -9.43 -36.10 -21.02
N ALA A 16 -9.07 -35.29 -22.02
CA ALA A 16 -9.38 -33.87 -22.14
C ALA A 16 -10.82 -33.66 -22.67
N GLY A 17 -11.46 -32.55 -22.31
CA GLY A 17 -12.74 -32.16 -22.89
C GLY A 17 -13.09 -30.71 -22.57
N CYS A 18 -12.97 -29.85 -23.57
CA CYS A 18 -13.27 -28.43 -23.60
C CYS A 18 -14.75 -28.20 -23.98
N ALA A 19 -15.40 -27.14 -23.45
CA ALA A 19 -16.53 -26.34 -24.00
C ALA A 19 -17.33 -25.74 -22.83
N VAL A 20 -17.37 -24.42 -22.60
CA VAL A 20 -18.19 -23.38 -23.27
C VAL A 20 -19.68 -23.72 -23.31
N LEU A 21 -20.53 -22.91 -22.64
CA LEU A 21 -21.92 -22.50 -22.97
C LEU A 21 -22.42 -21.60 -21.80
N THR A 22 -22.54 -20.27 -22.01
CA THR A 22 -23.74 -19.48 -22.35
C THR A 22 -24.89 -19.47 -21.34
N SER A 23 -25.33 -18.23 -21.07
CA SER A 23 -26.55 -17.78 -20.38
C SER A 23 -27.87 -18.43 -20.83
N ALA A 24 -28.79 -18.69 -19.90
CA ALA A 24 -30.18 -18.22 -19.92
C ALA A 24 -30.99 -18.70 -18.68
N CYS A 25 -32.05 -17.96 -18.39
CA CYS A 25 -32.94 -17.94 -17.23
C CYS A 25 -33.76 -19.22 -16.94
N GLY A 26 -34.27 -19.28 -15.69
CA GLY A 26 -35.25 -20.26 -15.17
C GLY A 26 -34.62 -21.05 -14.01
N GLY A 27 -35.02 -20.96 -12.75
CA GLY A 27 -36.37 -20.90 -12.19
C GLY A 27 -36.63 -22.23 -11.47
N GLY A 28 -36.46 -22.28 -10.14
CA GLY A 28 -36.98 -23.36 -9.30
C GLY A 28 -35.99 -24.04 -8.34
N GLY A 29 -36.12 -23.70 -7.05
CA GLY A 29 -36.23 -24.71 -5.99
C GLY A 29 -34.96 -25.27 -5.35
N GLY A 30 -34.58 -24.70 -4.21
CA GLY A 30 -34.19 -25.45 -3.01
C GLY A 30 -32.74 -25.92 -2.91
N SER A 31 -31.91 -25.16 -2.20
CA SER A 31 -31.47 -25.45 -0.82
C SER A 31 -30.22 -24.62 -0.54
N ASP A 32 -30.42 -23.34 -0.25
CA ASP A 32 -29.34 -22.49 0.26
C ASP A 32 -29.09 -22.85 1.72
N ASN A 33 -27.88 -23.31 1.98
CA ASN A 33 -27.29 -23.36 3.30
C ASN A 33 -26.89 -21.92 3.67
N THR A 34 -27.87 -21.11 4.05
CA THR A 34 -27.67 -19.74 4.49
C THR A 34 -26.94 -19.73 5.83
N SER A 35 -25.72 -19.20 5.84
CA SER A 35 -25.10 -18.73 7.08
C SER A 35 -25.99 -17.65 7.69
N SER A 36 -26.40 -17.87 8.94
CA SER A 36 -27.28 -17.04 9.75
C SER A 36 -26.95 -15.55 9.67
N THR A 37 -27.86 -14.76 9.11
CA THR A 37 -28.07 -13.37 9.50
C THR A 37 -28.45 -13.37 10.98
N ALA A 38 -27.69 -12.68 11.82
CA ALA A 38 -28.04 -12.49 13.21
C ALA A 38 -29.24 -11.54 13.31
N ASP A 39 -30.45 -12.07 13.15
CA ASP A 39 -31.66 -11.43 13.67
C ASP A 39 -31.58 -11.44 15.21
N ASP A 40 -31.74 -10.27 15.83
CA ASP A 40 -31.88 -10.14 17.28
C ASP A 40 -33.20 -10.82 17.72
N PRO A 41 -33.18 -11.88 18.55
CA PRO A 41 -34.40 -12.54 19.02
C PRO A 41 -35.19 -11.71 20.06
N GLY A 42 -34.77 -10.48 20.40
CA GLY A 42 -35.06 -9.89 21.71
C GLY A 42 -35.97 -8.66 21.83
N LEU A 43 -36.42 -7.99 20.77
CA LEU A 43 -37.24 -6.77 20.90
C LEU A 43 -38.50 -6.79 20.02
N THR A 44 -39.46 -7.65 20.38
CA THR A 44 -40.85 -7.47 19.92
C THR A 44 -41.44 -6.22 20.58
N ALA A 45 -42.02 -5.32 19.79
CA ALA A 45 -42.55 -4.02 20.23
C ALA A 45 -43.61 -4.05 21.36
N GLY A 46 -44.06 -5.23 21.81
CA GLY A 46 -45.12 -5.41 22.80
C GLY A 46 -44.73 -5.15 24.26
N GLY A 47 -43.44 -4.95 24.59
CA GLY A 47 -42.96 -4.75 25.98
C GLY A 47 -42.11 -3.49 26.24
N ALA A 48 -41.79 -2.71 25.20
CA ALA A 48 -40.96 -1.51 25.32
C ALA A 48 -41.80 -0.27 25.66
N ALA A 49 -41.30 0.60 26.54
CA ALA A 49 -41.96 1.86 26.87
C ALA A 49 -41.90 2.84 25.68
N ASP A 50 -43.05 3.34 25.23
CA ASP A 50 -43.10 4.34 24.16
C ASP A 50 -42.85 5.74 24.74
N ILE A 51 -41.66 6.29 24.50
CA ILE A 51 -41.23 7.59 25.03
C ILE A 51 -41.37 8.71 23.99
N THR A 52 -42.04 8.46 22.86
CA THR A 52 -42.14 9.40 21.73
C THR A 52 -42.66 10.77 22.15
N ALA A 53 -43.71 10.82 23.00
CA ALA A 53 -44.31 12.07 23.43
C ALA A 53 -43.32 12.96 24.21
N ASP A 54 -42.46 12.37 25.04
CA ASP A 54 -41.46 13.12 25.81
C ASP A 54 -40.33 13.64 24.91
N ILE A 55 -39.92 12.83 23.92
CA ILE A 55 -38.92 13.24 22.91
C ILE A 55 -39.44 14.42 22.09
N LEU A 56 -40.69 14.35 21.59
CA LEU A 56 -41.30 15.45 20.83
C LEU A 56 -41.52 16.71 21.68
N ALA A 57 -41.64 16.55 22.99
CA ALA A 57 -41.72 17.65 23.95
C ALA A 57 -40.34 18.16 24.43
N ASN A 58 -39.23 17.67 23.87
CA ASN A 58 -37.86 18.03 24.25
C ASN A 58 -37.53 17.82 25.74
N ARG A 59 -38.16 16.83 26.38
CA ARG A 59 -37.91 16.50 27.78
C ARG A 59 -36.69 15.61 27.93
N ASP A 60 -35.95 15.78 29.01
CA ASP A 60 -34.94 14.81 29.41
C ASP A 60 -35.61 13.49 29.83
N VAL A 61 -35.08 12.38 29.34
CA VAL A 61 -35.63 11.03 29.59
C VAL A 61 -34.59 10.16 30.26
N THR A 62 -34.98 9.49 31.35
CA THR A 62 -34.16 8.45 31.99
C THR A 62 -34.76 7.09 31.71
N LEU A 63 -34.03 6.24 30.98
CA LEU A 63 -34.42 4.86 30.70
C LEU A 63 -34.36 4.03 31.99
N THR A 64 -35.42 3.29 32.26
CA THR A 64 -35.50 2.28 33.34
C THR A 64 -35.70 0.87 32.77
N GLY A 65 -35.62 0.72 31.45
CA GLY A 65 -35.87 -0.49 30.68
C GLY A 65 -35.92 -0.20 29.19
N ASP A 66 -36.31 -1.21 28.41
CA ASP A 66 -36.37 -1.11 26.96
C ASP A 66 -37.43 -0.08 26.52
N SER A 67 -37.06 0.78 25.58
CA SER A 67 -37.88 1.92 25.15
C SER A 67 -37.88 2.05 23.62
N VAL A 68 -38.96 2.62 23.08
CA VAL A 68 -39.14 2.87 21.66
C VAL A 68 -39.49 4.33 21.40
N ILE A 69 -38.92 4.89 20.32
CA ILE A 69 -39.30 6.18 19.75
C ILE A 69 -39.87 5.92 18.36
N LYS A 70 -41.17 6.19 18.20
CA LYS A 70 -41.89 6.12 16.93
C LYS A 70 -41.83 7.49 16.26
N LEU A 71 -40.82 7.70 15.44
CA LEU A 71 -40.52 9.00 14.86
C LEU A 71 -41.56 9.37 13.80
N PRO A 72 -42.15 10.58 13.84
CA PRO A 72 -42.99 11.08 12.75
C PRO A 72 -42.15 11.29 11.48
N ALA A 73 -42.81 11.47 10.34
CA ALA A 73 -42.14 11.83 9.10
C ALA A 73 -41.49 13.23 9.22
N GLY A 74 -40.34 13.41 8.58
CA GLY A 74 -39.54 14.65 8.67
C GLY A 74 -38.48 14.61 9.77
N ALA A 75 -37.92 15.76 10.11
CA ALA A 75 -36.84 15.89 11.07
C ALA A 75 -37.34 16.36 12.44
N THR A 76 -36.93 15.65 13.48
CA THR A 76 -37.15 15.99 14.89
C THR A 76 -35.81 16.35 15.51
N THR A 77 -35.60 17.62 15.82
CA THR A 77 -34.44 18.07 16.61
C THR A 77 -34.76 17.93 18.09
N TYR A 78 -34.02 17.06 18.76
CA TYR A 78 -34.15 16.76 20.17
C TYR A 78 -33.03 17.45 20.97
N THR A 79 -33.43 18.42 21.80
CA THR A 79 -32.53 19.21 22.65
C THR A 79 -32.47 18.73 24.09
N GLY A 80 -33.22 17.68 24.44
CA GLY A 80 -33.11 17.00 25.72
C GLY A 80 -31.95 16.01 25.74
N VAL A 81 -31.84 15.22 26.81
CA VAL A 81 -30.89 14.09 26.92
C VAL A 81 -31.60 12.79 27.27
N ILE A 82 -31.11 11.68 26.70
CA ILE A 82 -31.50 10.33 27.11
C ILE A 82 -30.39 9.74 27.99
N SER A 83 -30.74 9.28 29.18
CA SER A 83 -29.80 8.70 30.15
C SER A 83 -30.37 7.40 30.75
N GLY A 84 -29.65 6.75 31.66
CA GLY A 84 -30.17 5.58 32.40
C GLY A 84 -29.84 4.23 31.78
N LEU A 85 -30.64 3.21 32.10
CA LEU A 85 -30.37 1.81 31.75
C LEU A 85 -31.52 1.23 30.92
N GLY A 86 -31.22 0.68 29.75
CA GLY A 86 -32.18 0.05 28.86
C GLY A 86 -31.75 0.07 27.39
N ARG A 87 -32.46 -0.67 26.54
CA ARG A 87 -32.29 -0.60 25.08
C ARG A 87 -33.22 0.46 24.50
N LEU A 88 -32.77 1.14 23.45
CA LEU A 88 -33.54 2.13 22.71
C LEU A 88 -33.72 1.68 21.27
N ARG A 89 -34.96 1.65 20.78
CA ARG A 89 -35.28 1.39 19.37
C ARG A 89 -35.90 2.62 18.72
N LEU A 90 -35.34 3.06 17.60
CA LEU A 90 -35.90 4.10 16.75
C LEU A 90 -36.62 3.45 15.59
N THR A 91 -37.90 3.79 15.40
CA THR A 91 -38.74 3.19 14.37
C THR A 91 -39.57 4.27 13.65
N PRO A 92 -39.80 4.18 12.33
CA PRO A 92 -40.56 5.19 11.62
C PRO A 92 -42.07 4.96 11.81
N ALA A 93 -42.78 5.94 12.37
CA ALA A 93 -44.21 5.83 12.66
C ALA A 93 -45.06 5.64 11.39
N GLY A 94 -44.63 6.21 10.26
CA GLY A 94 -45.28 6.10 8.95
C GLY A 94 -44.75 4.97 8.06
N GLY A 95 -43.93 4.06 8.60
CA GLY A 95 -43.23 3.03 7.82
C GLY A 95 -42.06 3.58 7.00
N THR A 96 -41.35 2.70 6.29
CA THR A 96 -40.07 3.02 5.63
C THR A 96 -40.19 3.96 4.42
N ALA A 97 -41.39 4.14 3.88
CA ALA A 97 -41.64 5.06 2.77
C ALA A 97 -41.64 6.54 3.18
N SER A 98 -41.81 6.83 4.48
CA SER A 98 -41.79 8.18 5.03
C SER A 98 -40.51 8.37 5.85
N ALA A 99 -39.54 9.10 5.30
CA ALA A 99 -38.27 9.32 5.97
C ALA A 99 -38.48 10.03 7.32
N SER A 100 -37.89 9.46 8.38
CA SER A 100 -37.95 9.99 9.74
C SER A 100 -36.54 10.25 10.24
N THR A 101 -36.25 11.47 10.68
CA THR A 101 -34.94 11.84 11.22
C THR A 101 -35.06 12.25 12.69
N LEU A 102 -34.25 11.65 13.56
CA LEU A 102 -34.01 12.15 14.92
C LEU A 102 -32.62 12.77 14.97
N ILE A 103 -32.54 14.05 15.34
CA ILE A 103 -31.29 14.80 15.49
C ILE A 103 -31.07 15.06 16.98
N ILE A 104 -29.99 14.55 17.56
CA ILE A 104 -29.62 14.89 18.95
C ILE A 104 -28.61 16.04 18.95
N THR A 105 -28.77 17.02 19.83
CA THR A 105 -27.82 18.14 19.96
C THR A 105 -26.99 18.08 21.24
N ARG A 106 -27.23 17.08 22.10
CA ARG A 106 -26.58 16.91 23.40
C ARG A 106 -26.09 15.48 23.62
N THR A 107 -25.11 15.30 24.49
CA THR A 107 -24.66 13.96 24.90
C THR A 107 -25.79 13.19 25.58
N SER A 108 -26.09 11.99 25.09
CA SER A 108 -26.94 11.01 25.74
C SER A 108 -26.10 9.85 26.27
N THR A 109 -26.39 9.39 27.50
CA THR A 109 -25.51 8.51 28.30
C THR A 109 -26.16 7.18 28.69
N PHE A 110 -27.22 6.77 27.98
CA PHE A 110 -27.89 5.51 28.27
C PHE A 110 -27.02 4.29 27.88
N THR A 111 -27.14 3.22 28.64
CA THR A 111 -26.42 1.96 28.41
C THR A 111 -27.25 0.73 28.78
N LEU A 112 -26.71 -0.47 28.57
CA LEU A 112 -27.35 -1.72 28.95
C LEU A 112 -27.40 -1.89 30.47
N PRO A 113 -28.43 -2.56 31.02
CA PRO A 113 -28.39 -3.04 32.40
C PRO A 113 -27.14 -3.90 32.67
N ILE A 114 -26.57 -3.79 33.87
CA ILE A 114 -25.31 -4.45 34.26
C ILE A 114 -25.28 -5.95 33.90
N ALA A 115 -26.37 -6.66 34.14
CA ALA A 115 -26.47 -8.10 33.87
C ALA A 115 -26.35 -8.46 32.38
N GLN A 116 -26.59 -7.51 31.46
CA GLN A 116 -26.53 -7.70 30.02
C GLN A 116 -25.20 -7.22 29.40
N GLN A 117 -24.38 -6.51 30.17
CA GLN A 117 -23.05 -6.08 29.73
C GLN A 117 -22.15 -7.30 29.62
N ALA A 118 -21.52 -7.51 28.48
CA ALA A 118 -20.67 -8.64 28.16
C ALA A 118 -19.23 -8.25 27.78
N GLN A 119 -19.01 -7.01 27.36
CA GLN A 119 -17.68 -6.55 26.95
C GLN A 119 -16.71 -6.41 28.13
N VAL A 120 -15.44 -6.75 27.88
CA VAL A 120 -14.33 -6.57 28.82
C VAL A 120 -13.16 -5.91 28.10
N VAL A 121 -12.63 -4.85 28.69
CA VAL A 121 -11.51 -4.05 28.21
C VAL A 121 -10.25 -4.42 28.97
N THR A 122 -9.22 -4.85 28.25
CA THR A 122 -7.89 -5.12 28.81
C THR A 122 -6.90 -4.07 28.32
N LYS A 123 -6.17 -3.45 29.25
CA LYS A 123 -5.09 -2.50 28.93
C LYS A 123 -3.74 -3.20 28.92
N THR A 124 -2.99 -3.03 27.84
CA THR A 124 -1.61 -3.51 27.70
C THR A 124 -0.68 -2.34 27.42
N VAL A 125 0.39 -2.21 28.21
CA VAL A 125 1.38 -1.14 28.05
C VAL A 125 2.53 -1.62 27.17
N TYR A 126 2.94 -0.79 26.20
CA TYR A 126 4.04 -1.04 25.29
C TYR A 126 5.12 0.03 25.52
N PRO A 127 6.25 -0.32 26.18
CA PRO A 127 7.31 0.63 26.48
C PRO A 127 7.77 1.41 25.24
N GLY A 128 7.74 2.74 25.32
CA GLY A 128 8.13 3.63 24.20
C GLY A 128 7.08 3.78 23.09
N ALA A 129 5.96 3.07 23.13
CA ALA A 129 4.90 3.11 22.11
C ALA A 129 3.50 3.43 22.67
N GLY A 130 3.35 3.58 23.99
CA GLY A 130 2.08 3.90 24.64
C GLY A 130 1.37 2.68 25.20
N TYR A 131 0.07 2.55 24.95
CA TYR A 131 -0.73 1.40 25.39
C TYR A 131 -1.78 1.05 24.34
N ALA A 132 -2.28 -0.18 24.40
CA ALA A 132 -3.43 -0.64 23.65
C ALA A 132 -4.55 -1.08 24.60
N LEU A 133 -5.79 -0.89 24.17
CA LEU A 133 -7.00 -1.34 24.83
C LEU A 133 -7.66 -2.40 23.94
N ALA A 134 -7.62 -3.64 24.39
CA ALA A 134 -8.26 -4.76 23.72
C ALA A 134 -9.68 -4.94 24.27
N ILE A 135 -10.68 -4.97 23.38
CA ILE A 135 -12.08 -5.19 23.72
C ILE A 135 -12.41 -6.64 23.36
N SER A 136 -12.90 -7.40 24.34
CA SER A 136 -13.37 -8.78 24.17
C SER A 136 -14.83 -8.91 24.56
N GLY A 137 -15.54 -9.85 23.94
CA GLY A 137 -17.00 -9.95 24.05
C GLY A 137 -17.73 -8.93 23.17
N ILE A 138 -19.05 -9.08 23.08
CA ILE A 138 -19.94 -8.21 22.30
C ILE A 138 -21.17 -7.93 23.15
N ASN A 139 -21.45 -6.64 23.38
CA ASN A 139 -22.67 -6.20 24.04
C ASN A 139 -23.86 -6.37 23.06
N PRO A 140 -25.07 -6.76 23.51
CA PRO A 140 -26.25 -6.65 22.66
C PRO A 140 -26.49 -5.18 22.25
N PRO A 141 -27.19 -4.92 21.13
CA PRO A 141 -27.48 -3.56 20.70
C PRO A 141 -28.21 -2.77 21.79
N VAL A 142 -27.61 -1.65 22.21
CA VAL A 142 -28.28 -0.69 23.10
C VAL A 142 -29.11 0.30 22.31
N LEU A 143 -28.70 0.60 21.07
CA LEU A 143 -29.45 1.43 20.14
C LEU A 143 -29.72 0.61 18.89
N THR A 144 -30.99 0.50 18.52
CA THR A 144 -31.42 -0.05 17.23
C THR A 144 -32.04 1.05 16.38
N ILE A 145 -31.51 1.26 15.18
CA ILE A 145 -32.02 2.20 14.18
C ILE A 145 -32.68 1.36 13.09
N ASP A 146 -34.01 1.35 13.03
CA ASP A 146 -34.75 0.61 12.01
C ASP A 146 -34.56 1.23 10.61
N ALA A 147 -34.80 0.42 9.58
CA ALA A 147 -34.83 0.90 8.19
C ALA A 147 -35.83 2.07 8.04
N GLY A 148 -35.48 3.06 7.21
CA GLY A 148 -36.28 4.28 7.02
C GLY A 148 -36.07 5.36 8.09
N VAL A 149 -35.29 5.09 9.14
CA VAL A 149 -34.89 6.08 10.14
C VAL A 149 -33.48 6.60 9.88
N THR A 150 -33.32 7.91 9.93
CA THR A 150 -32.04 8.58 10.07
C THR A 150 -31.84 8.99 11.51
N PHE A 151 -30.79 8.48 12.15
CA PHE A 151 -30.34 8.97 13.43
C PHE A 151 -29.13 9.89 13.22
N GLN A 152 -29.24 11.15 13.61
CA GLN A 152 -28.22 12.16 13.40
C GLN A 152 -27.66 12.67 14.74
N ILE A 153 -26.33 12.70 14.83
CA ILE A 153 -25.59 13.22 15.98
C ILE A 153 -25.08 14.61 15.63
N GLY A 154 -25.67 15.64 16.23
CA GLY A 154 -25.33 17.04 16.06
C GLY A 154 -25.95 17.71 14.85
N THR A 155 -25.80 19.03 14.82
CA THR A 155 -26.20 19.92 13.72
C THR A 155 -25.00 20.61 13.06
N ASN A 156 -23.80 20.47 13.64
CA ASN A 156 -22.57 21.15 13.26
C ASN A 156 -22.71 22.67 13.40
N THR A 157 -23.45 23.11 14.42
CA THR A 157 -23.66 24.53 14.72
C THR A 157 -23.32 24.82 16.18
N SER A 158 -23.25 26.09 16.55
CA SER A 158 -23.07 26.51 17.94
C SER A 158 -24.25 26.14 18.85
N ALA A 159 -25.36 25.63 18.32
CA ALA A 159 -26.48 25.11 19.10
C ALA A 159 -26.18 23.74 19.72
N ASP A 160 -25.16 23.05 19.22
CA ASP A 160 -24.74 21.75 19.74
C ASP A 160 -24.03 21.90 21.10
N SER A 161 -24.33 21.00 22.02
CA SER A 161 -23.67 20.87 23.33
C SER A 161 -23.09 19.46 23.47
N SER A 162 -21.98 19.25 22.77
CA SER A 162 -21.25 17.97 22.70
C SER A 162 -22.16 16.78 22.34
N PRO A 163 -22.87 16.80 21.20
CA PRO A 163 -23.77 15.72 20.79
C PRO A 163 -23.01 14.41 20.66
N ASN A 164 -23.50 13.37 21.33
CA ASN A 164 -22.87 12.04 21.33
C ASN A 164 -23.83 11.00 21.92
N ILE A 165 -23.56 9.71 21.66
CA ILE A 165 -24.17 8.61 22.43
C ILE A 165 -23.04 7.80 23.03
N ILE A 166 -22.81 7.97 24.32
CA ILE A 166 -21.66 7.35 24.96
C ILE A 166 -22.08 6.56 26.20
N ALA A 167 -21.56 5.34 26.30
CA ALA A 167 -21.38 4.67 27.57
C ALA A 167 -19.87 4.55 27.84
N THR A 168 -19.33 5.50 28.60
CA THR A 168 -17.89 5.58 28.94
C THR A 168 -17.51 4.64 30.08
N SER A 169 -18.49 4.07 30.78
CA SER A 169 -18.24 3.09 31.83
C SER A 169 -19.38 2.10 31.93
N ASP A 170 -18.99 0.87 32.22
CA ASP A 170 -19.87 -0.20 32.60
C ASP A 170 -19.25 -0.83 33.87
N SER A 171 -20.04 -1.51 34.69
CA SER A 171 -19.57 -1.99 36.01
C SER A 171 -18.41 -2.99 35.93
N LYS A 172 -18.15 -3.56 34.74
CA LYS A 172 -17.08 -4.54 34.48
C LYS A 172 -15.77 -3.87 34.06
N ASN A 173 -15.84 -2.65 33.55
CA ASN A 173 -14.74 -1.97 32.88
C ASN A 173 -14.25 -0.73 33.64
N ALA A 174 -14.31 -0.72 34.97
CA ALA A 174 -13.84 0.41 35.78
C ALA A 174 -12.38 0.84 35.47
N ALA A 175 -11.53 -0.05 34.93
CA ALA A 175 -10.17 0.29 34.49
C ALA A 175 -10.08 1.02 33.13
N SER A 176 -11.14 1.04 32.31
CA SER A 176 -11.20 1.82 31.06
C SER A 176 -11.40 3.32 31.31
N LEU A 177 -11.47 3.74 32.58
CA LEU A 177 -11.59 5.12 33.07
C LEU A 177 -10.38 6.03 32.79
N VAL A 178 -9.41 5.61 31.97
CA VAL A 178 -8.40 6.55 31.50
C VAL A 178 -9.09 7.44 30.44
N ASN A 179 -9.59 8.59 30.88
CA ASN A 179 -10.08 9.73 30.10
C ASN A 179 -11.36 9.56 29.23
N GLY A 180 -12.15 8.50 29.38
CA GLY A 180 -13.40 8.35 28.59
C GLY A 180 -13.15 8.01 27.11
N GLU A 181 -12.06 7.29 26.86
CA GLU A 181 -11.49 7.00 25.54
C GLU A 181 -12.24 5.94 24.72
N ILE A 182 -13.17 5.18 25.31
CA ILE A 182 -13.94 4.10 24.65
C ILE A 182 -15.43 4.28 24.89
N ASN A 183 -16.22 4.06 23.83
CA ASN A 183 -17.65 3.81 23.92
C ASN A 183 -17.93 2.31 23.81
N LEU A 184 -18.57 1.72 24.84
CA LEU A 184 -18.92 0.29 24.87
C LEU A 184 -20.35 0.00 24.39
N ASN A 185 -21.03 1.01 23.86
CA ASN A 185 -22.34 0.81 23.24
C ASN A 185 -22.21 0.01 21.94
N ASN A 186 -23.14 -0.90 21.72
CA ASN A 186 -23.35 -1.52 20.41
C ASN A 186 -24.55 -0.86 19.73
N ILE A 187 -24.37 -0.37 18.52
CA ILE A 187 -25.41 0.25 17.69
C ILE A 187 -25.74 -0.70 16.54
N LEU A 188 -26.98 -1.16 16.50
CA LEU A 188 -27.54 -1.87 15.34
C LEU A 188 -28.14 -0.85 14.38
N ASN A 189 -27.44 -0.55 13.29
CA ASN A 189 -27.86 0.40 12.28
C ASN A 189 -28.41 -0.30 11.03
N ASN A 190 -29.73 -0.33 10.89
CA ASN A 190 -30.42 -0.78 9.68
C ASN A 190 -31.04 0.38 8.88
N GLY A 191 -30.97 1.60 9.42
CA GLY A 191 -31.38 2.84 8.77
C GLY A 191 -30.20 3.63 8.26
N THR A 192 -30.02 4.86 8.77
CA THR A 192 -28.88 5.71 8.45
C THR A 192 -28.38 6.39 9.71
N LEU A 193 -27.08 6.32 9.96
CA LEU A 193 -26.40 7.03 11.04
C LEU A 193 -25.64 8.21 10.44
N VAL A 194 -26.02 9.43 10.81
CA VAL A 194 -25.37 10.67 10.35
C VAL A 194 -24.57 11.30 11.48
N ILE A 195 -23.32 11.64 11.22
CA ILE A 195 -22.44 12.35 12.14
C ILE A 195 -22.28 13.77 11.61
N SER A 196 -22.86 14.74 12.31
CA SER A 196 -22.84 16.15 11.95
C SER A 196 -22.43 16.97 13.16
N SER A 197 -21.22 16.73 13.66
CA SER A 197 -20.72 17.35 14.90
C SER A 197 -19.28 17.80 14.71
N ALA A 198 -18.97 19.06 15.06
CA ALA A 198 -17.60 19.54 15.16
C ALA A 198 -16.86 18.96 16.39
N GLN A 199 -17.59 18.35 17.34
CA GLN A 199 -17.03 17.65 18.48
C GLN A 199 -16.77 16.18 18.14
N PHE A 200 -15.78 15.59 18.81
CA PHE A 200 -15.39 14.20 18.58
C PHE A 200 -16.52 13.22 18.94
N VAL A 201 -16.88 12.34 18.01
CA VAL A 201 -17.92 11.32 18.22
C VAL A 201 -17.29 9.95 18.43
N LEU A 202 -17.48 9.36 19.60
CA LEU A 202 -17.00 8.01 19.89
C LEU A 202 -18.10 7.03 19.52
N LEU A 203 -18.00 6.39 18.37
CA LEU A 203 -18.84 5.25 18.07
C LEU A 203 -18.31 4.04 18.83
N GLY A 204 -19.21 3.32 19.48
CA GLY A 204 -18.88 1.99 19.97
C GLY A 204 -18.85 0.98 18.83
N GLN A 205 -19.21 -0.27 19.13
CA GLN A 205 -19.38 -1.26 18.07
C GLN A 205 -20.61 -0.91 17.22
N THR A 206 -20.49 -1.15 15.92
CA THR A 206 -21.59 -0.98 14.97
C THR A 206 -21.88 -2.27 14.23
N SER A 207 -23.16 -2.53 14.00
CA SER A 207 -23.68 -3.67 13.26
C SER A 207 -24.83 -3.23 12.36
N GLY A 208 -25.37 -4.16 11.56
CA GLY A 208 -26.44 -3.87 10.60
C GLY A 208 -25.93 -3.49 9.22
N SER A 209 -26.87 -3.12 8.34
CA SER A 209 -26.65 -2.88 6.90
C SER A 209 -26.89 -1.43 6.47
N GLY A 210 -27.40 -0.60 7.37
CA GLY A 210 -27.63 0.83 7.14
C GLY A 210 -26.32 1.58 6.92
N SER A 211 -26.37 2.77 6.31
CA SER A 211 -25.14 3.55 6.07
C SER A 211 -24.72 4.35 7.29
N ILE A 212 -23.42 4.55 7.43
CA ILE A 212 -22.82 5.50 8.38
C ILE A 212 -22.16 6.57 7.53
N LEU A 213 -22.64 7.81 7.66
CA LEU A 213 -22.03 8.94 6.97
C LEU A 213 -21.69 10.05 7.94
N GLN A 214 -20.57 10.69 7.70
CA GLN A 214 -20.34 12.01 8.20
C GLN A 214 -20.91 13.04 7.21
N ALA A 215 -21.58 14.06 7.74
CA ALA A 215 -22.08 15.16 6.93
C ALA A 215 -20.94 16.00 6.35
N ALA A 216 -21.23 16.72 5.27
CA ALA A 216 -20.28 17.65 4.64
C ALA A 216 -19.87 18.78 5.61
N ASP A 217 -18.66 19.33 5.40
CA ASP A 217 -18.11 20.46 6.16
C ASP A 217 -17.96 20.22 7.67
N VAL A 218 -17.88 18.95 8.09
CA VAL A 218 -17.67 18.56 9.49
C VAL A 218 -16.19 18.27 9.74
N TRP A 219 -15.65 18.90 10.80
CA TRP A 219 -14.26 18.71 11.28
C TRP A 219 -14.18 18.16 12.71
N GLY A 220 -15.24 17.47 13.17
CA GLY A 220 -15.19 16.64 14.36
C GLY A 220 -14.85 15.22 13.95
N GLY A 221 -13.72 14.70 14.41
CA GLY A 221 -13.36 13.30 14.19
C GLY A 221 -14.44 12.38 14.75
N ASN A 222 -14.61 11.20 14.19
CA ASN A 222 -15.27 10.10 14.88
C ASN A 222 -14.30 8.94 14.97
N SER A 223 -14.48 8.07 15.97
CA SER A 223 -13.73 6.82 16.05
C SER A 223 -14.70 5.66 16.26
N SER A 224 -14.55 4.62 15.44
CA SER A 224 -15.23 3.34 15.64
C SER A 224 -14.41 2.45 16.56
N GLY A 225 -15.04 1.84 17.55
CA GLY A 225 -14.39 0.94 18.49
C GLY A 225 -14.49 -0.54 18.10
N GLY A 226 -13.35 -1.25 18.11
CA GLY A 226 -13.30 -2.71 18.03
C GLY A 226 -13.73 -3.28 16.68
N VAL A 227 -14.12 -4.57 16.70
CA VAL A 227 -14.63 -5.28 15.50
C VAL A 227 -16.14 -5.10 15.42
N GLY A 228 -16.62 -4.43 14.37
CA GLY A 228 -18.03 -4.28 14.06
C GLY A 228 -18.50 -5.27 12.99
N ALA A 229 -19.69 -5.84 13.14
CA ALA A 229 -20.31 -6.69 12.10
C ALA A 229 -20.97 -5.87 10.98
N TYR A 230 -20.80 -4.55 11.01
CA TYR A 230 -21.30 -3.57 10.06
C TYR A 230 -21.08 -3.98 8.60
N SER A 231 -22.13 -3.88 7.78
CA SER A 231 -22.14 -4.31 6.37
C SER A 231 -22.57 -3.23 5.37
N GLY A 232 -22.89 -2.02 5.84
CA GLY A 232 -23.26 -0.90 4.98
C GLY A 232 -22.08 -0.18 4.31
N VAL A 233 -22.33 1.02 3.80
CA VAL A 233 -21.30 1.91 3.24
C VAL A 233 -20.85 2.91 4.29
N LEU A 234 -19.55 2.98 4.56
CA LEU A 234 -18.98 3.95 5.48
C LEU A 234 -18.51 5.18 4.68
N SER A 235 -19.14 6.33 4.89
CA SER A 235 -18.80 7.59 4.23
C SER A 235 -18.17 8.56 5.22
N LEU A 236 -16.94 8.97 4.95
CA LEU A 236 -16.09 9.74 5.85
C LEU A 236 -15.77 11.10 5.23
N ALA A 237 -15.87 12.20 5.97
CA ALA A 237 -15.42 13.51 5.53
C ALA A 237 -14.01 13.82 6.09
N ALA A 238 -13.67 15.10 6.27
CA ALA A 238 -12.34 15.48 6.73
C ALA A 238 -12.07 15.13 8.20
N GLY A 239 -10.84 14.68 8.49
CA GLY A 239 -10.33 14.47 9.83
C GLY A 239 -10.92 13.26 10.56
N GLN A 240 -11.25 12.19 9.84
CA GLN A 240 -11.94 11.03 10.44
C GLN A 240 -11.00 9.95 10.93
N ASP A 241 -11.16 9.55 12.19
CA ASP A 241 -10.37 8.50 12.79
C ASP A 241 -11.02 7.12 12.61
N PHE A 242 -10.27 6.19 12.07
CA PHE A 242 -10.62 4.77 12.10
C PHE A 242 -9.77 4.08 13.13
N GLY A 243 -10.36 3.89 14.31
CA GLY A 243 -9.65 3.50 15.53
C GLY A 243 -9.02 4.71 16.21
N SER A 244 -8.05 4.46 17.07
CA SER A 244 -7.25 5.48 17.75
C SER A 244 -5.83 4.96 18.00
N ASN A 245 -4.97 5.80 18.58
CA ASN A 245 -3.63 5.37 19.00
C ASN A 245 -3.62 4.28 20.10
N HIS A 246 -4.78 3.95 20.70
CA HIS A 246 -4.92 2.92 21.73
C HIS A 246 -6.02 1.88 21.42
N VAL A 247 -6.95 2.11 20.49
CA VAL A 247 -8.03 1.16 20.13
C VAL A 247 -7.98 0.83 18.65
N ALA A 248 -7.95 -0.45 18.32
CA ALA A 248 -8.04 -0.91 16.94
C ALA A 248 -9.51 -0.89 16.49
N ALA A 249 -9.75 -0.45 15.26
CA ALA A 249 -11.05 -0.55 14.58
C ALA A 249 -11.00 -1.64 13.50
N SER A 250 -12.15 -2.25 13.21
CA SER A 250 -12.30 -3.22 12.13
C SER A 250 -13.75 -3.27 11.64
N VAL A 251 -13.92 -3.22 10.31
CA VAL A 251 -15.22 -3.32 9.63
C VAL A 251 -15.17 -4.39 8.53
N PRO A 252 -14.92 -5.66 8.88
CA PRO A 252 -14.61 -6.71 7.91
C PRO A 252 -15.72 -6.95 6.89
N ASN A 253 -16.98 -6.68 7.27
CA ASN A 253 -18.14 -6.91 6.41
C ASN A 253 -18.61 -5.65 5.68
N ALA A 254 -17.97 -4.49 5.90
CA ALA A 254 -18.39 -3.24 5.26
C ALA A 254 -18.38 -3.41 3.74
N LYS A 255 -19.39 -2.86 3.08
CA LYS A 255 -19.53 -2.97 1.63
C LYS A 255 -18.46 -2.17 0.89
N ALA A 256 -18.24 -0.94 1.33
CA ALA A 256 -17.27 -0.02 0.77
C ALA A 256 -16.99 1.11 1.76
N ILE A 257 -15.86 1.77 1.57
CA ILE A 257 -15.51 3.00 2.27
C ILE A 257 -15.48 4.13 1.25
N LEU A 258 -16.09 5.26 1.56
CA LEU A 258 -16.01 6.48 0.77
C LEU A 258 -15.22 7.52 1.56
N ASN A 259 -14.13 8.01 0.98
CA ASN A 259 -13.31 9.06 1.53
C ASN A 259 -13.64 10.38 0.83
N GLU A 260 -14.36 11.26 1.51
CA GLU A 260 -14.73 12.63 1.12
C GLU A 260 -13.81 13.68 1.79
N GLY A 261 -12.68 13.27 2.38
CA GLY A 261 -11.71 14.18 3.00
C GLY A 261 -10.39 13.51 3.38
N SER A 262 -9.90 13.84 4.58
CA SER A 262 -8.75 13.19 5.20
C SER A 262 -9.18 12.04 6.11
N TRP A 263 -8.86 10.82 5.72
CA TRP A 263 -9.11 9.62 6.51
C TRP A 263 -7.87 9.21 7.30
N LEU A 264 -7.97 9.09 8.62
CA LEU A 264 -6.89 8.72 9.53
C LEU A 264 -7.09 7.27 9.98
N VAL A 265 -6.24 6.36 9.52
CA VAL A 265 -6.31 4.95 9.89
C VAL A 265 -5.29 4.68 10.99
N TRP A 266 -5.77 4.33 12.17
CA TRP A 266 -4.92 4.06 13.33
C TRP A 266 -4.74 2.58 13.58
N SER A 267 -3.54 2.21 14.01
CA SER A 267 -3.25 0.87 14.53
C SER A 267 -2.46 1.02 15.82
N PRO A 268 -3.06 0.72 16.99
CA PRO A 268 -2.35 0.78 18.26
C PRO A 268 -1.24 -0.29 18.34
N PRO A 269 -0.26 -0.12 19.25
CA PRO A 269 0.84 -1.07 19.44
C PRO A 269 0.36 -2.52 19.61
N GLY A 270 1.06 -3.47 18.97
CA GLY A 270 0.76 -4.90 19.06
C GLY A 270 -0.49 -5.36 18.29
N SER A 271 -1.16 -4.47 17.57
CA SER A 271 -2.36 -4.80 16.80
C SER A 271 -2.10 -4.97 15.30
N VAL A 272 -3.05 -5.62 14.63
CA VAL A 272 -3.15 -5.67 13.17
C VAL A 272 -4.53 -5.16 12.76
N VAL A 273 -4.58 -3.97 12.16
CA VAL A 273 -5.80 -3.40 11.60
C VAL A 273 -5.88 -3.76 10.12
N ARG A 274 -7.03 -4.27 9.68
CA ARG A 274 -7.23 -4.72 8.29
C ARG A 274 -8.40 -3.99 7.66
N VAL A 275 -8.18 -3.49 6.45
CA VAL A 275 -9.21 -2.93 5.58
C VAL A 275 -9.15 -3.67 4.25
N ALA A 276 -10.16 -4.51 4.02
CA ALA A 276 -10.28 -5.31 2.80
C ALA A 276 -11.15 -4.63 1.73
N GLN A 277 -11.86 -3.58 2.11
CA GLN A 277 -12.79 -2.87 1.26
C GLN A 277 -12.07 -2.02 0.23
N ASN A 278 -12.70 -1.88 -0.95
CA ASN A 278 -12.37 -0.77 -1.83
C ASN A 278 -12.73 0.54 -1.13
N ILE A 279 -11.81 1.50 -1.27
CA ILE A 279 -11.96 2.86 -0.76
C ILE A 279 -12.15 3.75 -1.98
N TYR A 280 -13.20 4.55 -1.98
CA TYR A 280 -13.55 5.43 -3.08
C TYR A 280 -13.35 6.88 -2.67
N GLU A 281 -12.55 7.61 -3.44
CA GLU A 281 -12.37 9.05 -3.33
C GLU A 281 -13.30 9.77 -4.31
N ALA A 282 -14.06 10.71 -3.77
CA ALA A 282 -15.06 11.47 -4.51
C ALA A 282 -14.67 12.95 -4.73
N ALA A 283 -13.53 13.40 -4.20
CA ALA A 283 -13.07 14.79 -4.30
C ALA A 283 -11.56 14.96 -4.22
N PHE A 284 -11.05 15.94 -4.98
CA PHE A 284 -9.65 16.34 -4.96
C PHE A 284 -9.19 16.74 -3.56
N GLY A 285 -7.94 16.39 -3.23
CA GLY A 285 -7.30 16.76 -1.98
C GLY A 285 -7.51 15.74 -0.86
N ASN A 286 -8.36 14.73 -1.08
CA ASN A 286 -8.59 13.66 -0.14
C ASN A 286 -7.35 12.77 0.00
N ASP A 287 -7.04 12.42 1.24
CA ASP A 287 -5.89 11.61 1.57
C ASP A 287 -6.19 10.57 2.65
N ILE A 288 -5.32 9.56 2.70
CA ILE A 288 -5.33 8.56 3.77
C ILE A 288 -4.04 8.72 4.56
N ASN A 289 -4.19 8.94 5.87
CA ASN A 289 -3.12 9.12 6.84
C ASN A 289 -3.02 7.85 7.69
N PHE A 290 -1.92 7.12 7.57
CA PHE A 290 -1.72 5.86 8.25
C PHE A 290 -0.86 6.03 9.50
N HIS A 291 -1.44 5.74 10.66
CA HIS A 291 -0.81 5.83 11.97
C HIS A 291 -0.58 4.44 12.57
N ALA A 292 0.41 3.70 12.05
CA ALA A 292 0.84 2.42 12.62
C ALA A 292 1.82 2.66 13.78
N ILE A 293 1.35 2.55 15.02
CA ILE A 293 2.11 2.90 16.22
C ILE A 293 2.88 1.68 16.76
N GLY A 294 4.18 1.85 17.01
CA GLY A 294 5.05 0.83 17.58
C GLY A 294 5.05 -0.48 16.76
N PRO A 295 5.08 -1.65 17.42
CA PRO A 295 5.05 -2.94 16.75
C PRO A 295 3.62 -3.27 16.29
N SER A 296 3.08 -2.53 15.34
CA SER A 296 1.74 -2.75 14.80
C SER A 296 1.72 -2.73 13.27
N THR A 297 0.60 -3.17 12.68
CA THR A 297 0.46 -3.25 11.23
C THR A 297 -0.92 -2.81 10.77
N ILE A 298 -0.96 -1.94 9.77
CA ILE A 298 -2.18 -1.65 9.00
C ILE A 298 -2.08 -2.41 7.68
N VAL A 299 -3.06 -3.23 7.35
CA VAL A 299 -3.13 -3.99 6.08
C VAL A 299 -4.27 -3.48 5.23
N MET A 300 -3.94 -2.99 4.04
CA MET A 300 -4.89 -2.55 3.02
C MET A 300 -4.90 -3.56 1.87
N SER A 301 -5.94 -4.40 1.77
CA SER A 301 -6.07 -5.36 0.67
C SER A 301 -7.05 -4.92 -0.43
N GLY A 302 -7.92 -3.95 -0.17
CA GLY A 302 -8.73 -3.34 -1.21
C GLY A 302 -7.95 -2.38 -2.13
N VAL A 303 -8.67 -1.68 -3.01
CA VAL A 303 -8.12 -0.66 -3.90
C VAL A 303 -8.56 0.73 -3.43
N TYR A 304 -7.64 1.68 -3.34
CA TYR A 304 -7.96 3.11 -3.23
C TYR A 304 -8.21 3.68 -4.63
N SER A 305 -9.49 3.73 -4.97
CA SER A 305 -10.04 4.13 -6.27
C SER A 305 -10.65 5.52 -6.19
N HIS A 306 -10.79 6.18 -7.33
CA HIS A 306 -11.75 7.28 -7.49
C HIS A 306 -13.17 6.70 -7.71
N THR A 307 -14.24 7.46 -7.43
CA THR A 307 -15.64 7.12 -7.78
C THR A 307 -16.26 8.07 -8.79
N ASP A 308 -16.98 7.51 -9.77
CA ASP A 308 -17.71 8.26 -10.79
C ASP A 308 -19.23 8.33 -10.53
N ASN A 309 -19.70 7.70 -9.45
CA ASN A 309 -21.11 7.63 -9.09
C ASN A 309 -21.45 8.19 -7.70
N SER A 310 -20.47 8.80 -7.03
CA SER A 310 -20.64 9.58 -5.79
C SER A 310 -20.09 10.99 -6.02
N PRO A 311 -20.92 11.97 -6.42
CA PRO A 311 -20.49 13.35 -6.52
C PRO A 311 -20.02 13.88 -5.16
N HIS A 312 -19.06 14.80 -5.16
CA HIS A 312 -18.54 15.41 -3.93
C HIS A 312 -19.67 15.97 -3.06
N ASN A 313 -19.61 15.69 -1.75
CA ASN A 313 -20.62 16.02 -0.74
C ASN A 313 -22.00 15.37 -0.98
N ARG A 314 -22.12 14.43 -1.92
CA ARG A 314 -23.33 13.66 -2.23
C ARG A 314 -22.98 12.18 -2.38
N PRO A 315 -22.50 11.56 -1.30
CA PRO A 315 -22.00 10.19 -1.32
C PRO A 315 -23.10 9.20 -1.74
N ASN A 316 -22.78 8.27 -2.65
CA ASN A 316 -23.66 7.13 -2.90
C ASN A 316 -23.55 6.15 -1.73
N GLN A 317 -24.53 6.22 -0.83
CA GLN A 317 -24.61 5.41 0.39
C GLN A 317 -25.01 3.96 0.13
N VAL A 318 -25.43 3.62 -1.08
CA VAL A 318 -25.89 2.26 -1.39
C VAL A 318 -24.80 1.47 -2.09
N ASN A 319 -24.19 2.04 -3.12
CA ASN A 319 -23.25 1.34 -3.97
C ASN A 319 -22.23 2.30 -4.60
N PRO A 320 -21.32 2.89 -3.80
CA PRO A 320 -20.25 3.70 -4.35
C PRO A 320 -19.34 2.81 -5.20
N GLY A 321 -18.85 3.34 -6.31
CA GLY A 321 -18.13 2.54 -7.28
C GLY A 321 -17.46 3.37 -8.36
N LEU A 322 -16.68 2.66 -9.18
CA LEU A 322 -16.11 3.19 -10.40
C LEU A 322 -16.64 2.35 -11.57
N SER A 323 -17.38 2.95 -12.50
CA SER A 323 -17.98 2.23 -13.62
C SER A 323 -16.94 1.69 -14.61
N ASP A 324 -15.78 2.35 -14.70
CA ASP A 324 -14.67 1.98 -15.57
C ASP A 324 -13.33 1.99 -14.80
N PRO A 325 -12.78 0.82 -14.44
CA PRO A 325 -11.52 0.73 -13.70
C PRO A 325 -10.31 1.38 -14.40
N SER A 326 -10.34 1.56 -15.72
CA SER A 326 -9.25 2.21 -16.46
C SER A 326 -9.05 3.67 -16.06
N LEU A 327 -10.09 4.32 -15.50
CA LEU A 327 -10.03 5.68 -15.01
C LEU A 327 -9.03 5.85 -13.85
N ASN A 328 -8.74 4.79 -13.10
CA ASN A 328 -7.73 4.83 -12.05
C ASN A 328 -6.31 5.06 -12.59
N PHE A 329 -6.05 4.71 -13.85
CA PHE A 329 -4.74 4.84 -14.51
C PHE A 329 -4.62 6.10 -15.39
N ALA A 330 -5.57 7.02 -15.27
CA ALA A 330 -5.62 8.27 -16.01
C ALA A 330 -5.83 9.46 -15.06
N LYS A 331 -5.54 10.66 -15.56
CA LYS A 331 -6.06 11.89 -14.94
C LYS A 331 -7.48 12.11 -15.46
N THR A 332 -8.46 11.96 -14.58
CA THR A 332 -9.88 12.05 -14.96
C THR A 332 -10.40 13.45 -14.73
N ILE A 333 -11.15 13.96 -15.71
CA ILE A 333 -11.69 15.31 -15.76
C ILE A 333 -13.19 15.22 -16.01
N TYR A 334 -14.01 15.73 -15.10
CA TYR A 334 -15.46 15.80 -15.30
C TYR A 334 -15.86 17.17 -15.87
N ARG A 335 -16.89 17.20 -16.73
CA ARG A 335 -17.42 18.43 -17.34
C ARG A 335 -18.95 18.38 -17.44
N GLY A 336 -19.61 19.45 -17.02
CA GLY A 336 -21.05 19.67 -17.27
C GLY A 336 -22.00 18.73 -16.53
N GLY A 337 -21.57 18.08 -15.46
CA GLY A 337 -22.36 17.12 -14.67
C GLY A 337 -22.14 17.24 -13.16
N ALA A 338 -22.75 16.34 -12.37
CA ALA A 338 -22.69 16.41 -10.90
C ALA A 338 -21.25 16.31 -10.34
N ASN A 339 -20.35 15.60 -11.04
CA ASN A 339 -18.94 15.45 -10.66
C ASN A 339 -18.04 16.61 -11.15
N ASP A 340 -18.58 17.60 -11.88
CA ASP A 340 -17.81 18.71 -12.47
C ASP A 340 -17.17 19.63 -11.41
N VAL A 341 -17.68 19.62 -10.18
CA VAL A 341 -17.06 20.31 -9.05
C VAL A 341 -15.62 19.85 -8.77
N ASN A 342 -15.27 18.62 -9.17
CA ASN A 342 -13.92 18.10 -9.09
C ASN A 342 -13.05 18.49 -10.31
N GLY A 343 -13.69 18.99 -11.37
CA GLY A 343 -13.07 19.59 -12.55
C GLY A 343 -11.92 18.76 -13.11
N ASN A 344 -10.75 19.41 -13.21
CA ASN A 344 -9.54 18.80 -13.75
C ASN A 344 -8.80 17.89 -12.76
N ASP A 345 -9.27 17.75 -11.52
CA ASP A 345 -8.49 17.16 -10.43
C ASP A 345 -9.22 15.97 -9.77
N ALA A 346 -10.16 15.35 -10.50
CA ALA A 346 -11.11 14.37 -9.98
C ALA A 346 -10.58 12.93 -9.73
N SER A 347 -9.29 12.68 -9.94
CA SER A 347 -8.68 11.36 -9.74
C SER A 347 -7.45 11.40 -8.85
N TYR A 348 -7.32 12.44 -8.04
CA TYR A 348 -6.15 12.68 -7.21
C TYR A 348 -6.25 11.96 -5.87
N ARG A 349 -5.25 11.12 -5.55
CA ARG A 349 -5.24 10.31 -4.32
C ARG A 349 -3.96 10.50 -3.51
N GLY A 350 -4.10 11.01 -2.29
CA GLY A 350 -2.99 11.23 -1.37
C GLY A 350 -2.79 10.12 -0.35
N ILE A 351 -1.52 9.77 -0.07
CA ILE A 351 -1.13 8.80 0.97
C ILE A 351 -0.08 9.44 1.89
N ASN A 352 -0.35 9.45 3.19
CA ASN A 352 0.64 9.75 4.22
C ASN A 352 0.89 8.53 5.09
N ILE A 353 2.12 8.02 5.08
CA ILE A 353 2.62 6.99 5.98
C ILE A 353 3.29 7.71 7.15
N GLU A 354 2.54 7.90 8.24
CA GLU A 354 2.92 8.80 9.33
C GLU A 354 3.93 8.20 10.30
N ARG A 355 4.51 9.06 11.13
CA ARG A 355 5.49 8.71 12.17
C ARG A 355 4.85 7.82 13.22
N GLY A 356 5.20 6.54 13.21
CA GLY A 356 4.72 5.58 14.20
C GLY A 356 5.63 4.37 14.44
N ALA A 357 6.65 4.16 13.58
CA ALA A 357 7.57 3.02 13.61
C ALA A 357 6.92 1.64 13.32
N GLY A 358 5.61 1.60 13.04
CA GLY A 358 4.90 0.41 12.59
C GLY A 358 5.02 0.18 11.08
N THR A 359 4.19 -0.76 10.59
CA THR A 359 4.14 -1.14 9.18
C THR A 359 2.79 -0.80 8.57
N VAL A 360 2.79 -0.19 7.39
CA VAL A 360 1.64 -0.10 6.51
C VAL A 360 1.88 -1.06 5.36
N GLN A 361 1.03 -2.07 5.24
CA GLN A 361 1.12 -3.10 4.22
C GLN A 361 0.03 -2.92 3.17
N TRP A 362 0.42 -2.91 1.91
CA TRP A 362 -0.49 -2.95 0.78
C TRP A 362 -0.51 -4.35 0.17
N GLY A 363 -1.71 -4.87 -0.05
CA GLY A 363 -1.96 -6.28 -0.35
C GLY A 363 -1.84 -7.18 0.89
N ASP A 364 -2.38 -8.39 0.77
CA ASP A 364 -2.36 -9.41 1.82
C ASP A 364 -1.67 -10.71 1.37
N GLY A 365 -1.08 -10.72 0.18
CA GLY A 365 -0.41 -11.87 -0.44
C GLY A 365 -1.33 -12.84 -1.15
N THR A 366 -2.62 -12.51 -1.33
CA THR A 366 -3.60 -13.41 -1.98
C THR A 366 -4.04 -12.95 -3.37
N HIS A 367 -3.71 -11.72 -3.77
CA HIS A 367 -4.04 -11.15 -5.08
C HIS A 367 -2.99 -10.13 -5.54
N ALA A 368 -3.17 -9.61 -6.77
CA ALA A 368 -2.37 -8.52 -7.35
C ALA A 368 -3.19 -7.24 -7.62
N ASN A 369 -4.35 -7.09 -6.98
CA ASN A 369 -5.09 -5.83 -6.99
C ASN A 369 -4.26 -4.74 -6.27
N PHE A 370 -3.56 -3.92 -7.04
CA PHE A 370 -2.68 -2.90 -6.49
C PHE A 370 -3.49 -1.87 -5.69
N PHE A 371 -2.99 -1.47 -4.52
CA PHE A 371 -3.74 -0.59 -3.62
C PHE A 371 -3.91 0.83 -4.19
N LEU A 372 -2.89 1.38 -4.85
CA LEU A 372 -2.90 2.75 -5.37
C LEU A 372 -2.71 2.80 -6.91
N PRO A 373 -3.66 2.25 -7.69
CA PRO A 373 -3.59 2.38 -9.14
C PRO A 373 -3.63 3.86 -9.50
N SER A 374 -2.75 4.30 -10.39
CA SER A 374 -2.56 5.71 -10.70
C SER A 374 -1.92 5.89 -12.08
N ALA A 375 -2.24 7.01 -12.73
CA ALA A 375 -1.40 7.54 -13.81
C ALA A 375 0.00 7.91 -13.25
N PRO A 376 1.04 7.99 -14.10
CA PRO A 376 2.36 8.45 -13.70
C PRO A 376 2.33 9.73 -12.85
N SER A 377 2.98 9.68 -11.69
CA SER A 377 3.06 10.79 -10.75
C SER A 377 4.45 10.82 -10.09
N PRO A 378 5.43 11.50 -10.72
CA PRO A 378 6.79 11.57 -10.20
C PRO A 378 6.90 12.17 -8.80
N ALA A 379 8.04 11.92 -8.15
CA ALA A 379 8.38 12.51 -6.85
C ALA A 379 8.47 14.06 -6.88
N GLU A 380 8.79 14.66 -8.03
CA GLU A 380 8.89 16.11 -8.22
C GLU A 380 7.55 16.82 -8.02
N VAL A 381 7.51 17.86 -7.19
CA VAL A 381 6.31 18.60 -6.78
C VAL A 381 5.48 19.13 -7.94
N ASP A 382 6.15 19.66 -8.98
CA ASP A 382 5.51 20.20 -10.19
C ASP A 382 6.20 19.63 -11.43
N PRO A 383 5.89 18.37 -11.82
CA PRO A 383 6.57 17.73 -12.93
C PRO A 383 6.24 18.42 -14.25
N ALA A 384 7.25 18.61 -15.11
CA ALA A 384 7.09 19.31 -16.40
C ALA A 384 6.02 18.70 -17.33
N LEU A 385 5.73 17.41 -17.18
CA LEU A 385 4.76 16.67 -17.99
C LEU A 385 3.31 16.73 -17.44
N GLY A 386 3.06 17.49 -16.37
CA GLY A 386 1.73 17.74 -15.80
C GLY A 386 1.69 17.71 -14.26
N LYS A 387 0.63 18.23 -13.65
CA LYS A 387 0.43 18.15 -12.19
C LYS A 387 0.34 16.68 -11.73
N LYS A 388 0.80 16.41 -10.50
CA LYS A 388 0.67 15.10 -9.85
C LYS A 388 -0.75 14.57 -9.86
N ASN A 389 -0.86 13.25 -10.06
CA ASN A 389 -2.11 12.51 -9.97
C ASN A 389 -2.26 11.74 -8.64
N ALA A 390 -1.15 11.52 -7.93
CA ALA A 390 -1.15 10.89 -6.61
C ALA A 390 0.16 11.24 -5.90
N TYR A 391 0.21 11.03 -4.59
CA TYR A 391 1.46 11.16 -3.84
C TYR A 391 1.56 10.09 -2.75
N ILE A 392 2.80 9.78 -2.36
CA ILE A 392 3.12 8.97 -1.18
C ILE A 392 4.15 9.72 -0.36
N ASN A 393 3.78 10.07 0.87
CA ASN A 393 4.69 10.60 1.88
C ASN A 393 5.07 9.49 2.86
N LEU A 394 6.36 9.27 3.07
CA LEU A 394 6.92 8.29 4.01
C LEU A 394 7.64 9.05 5.13
N ARG A 395 7.14 8.90 6.37
CA ARG A 395 7.59 9.67 7.53
C ARG A 395 7.94 8.74 8.71
N GLY A 396 9.05 8.03 8.61
CA GLY A 396 9.67 7.23 9.68
C GLY A 396 9.15 5.80 9.87
N SER A 397 8.09 5.38 9.18
CA SER A 397 7.50 4.04 9.29
C SER A 397 7.90 3.13 8.10
N THR A 398 7.43 1.88 8.09
CA THR A 398 7.68 0.94 6.98
C THR A 398 6.48 0.87 6.04
N LEU A 399 6.70 1.04 4.73
CA LEU A 399 5.73 0.69 3.69
C LEU A 399 6.07 -0.70 3.12
N ALA A 400 5.15 -1.64 3.23
CA ALA A 400 5.32 -3.02 2.77
C ALA A 400 4.38 -3.35 1.60
N PHE A 401 4.89 -4.03 0.58
CA PHE A 401 4.13 -4.53 -0.57
C PHE A 401 4.03 -6.06 -0.49
N ASN A 402 2.81 -6.58 -0.50
CA ASN A 402 2.52 -8.00 -0.33
C ASN A 402 1.47 -8.49 -1.33
N TYR A 403 1.93 -8.88 -2.52
CA TYR A 403 1.08 -9.38 -3.60
C TYR A 403 1.52 -10.79 -4.03
N ASN A 404 0.70 -11.49 -4.82
CA ASN A 404 1.04 -12.79 -5.42
C ASN A 404 1.20 -12.74 -6.95
N GLY A 405 1.35 -11.54 -7.50
CA GLY A 405 1.54 -11.29 -8.92
C GLY A 405 2.12 -9.89 -9.16
N PRO A 406 2.34 -9.53 -10.44
CA PRO A 406 2.97 -8.28 -10.81
C PRO A 406 2.10 -7.06 -10.49
N VAL A 407 2.71 -6.05 -9.89
CA VAL A 407 2.12 -4.71 -9.67
C VAL A 407 3.12 -3.61 -10.06
N THR A 408 2.59 -2.47 -10.52
CA THR A 408 3.42 -1.32 -10.91
C THR A 408 3.04 -0.09 -10.10
N LEU A 409 4.02 0.42 -9.37
CA LEU A 409 3.96 1.69 -8.67
C LEU A 409 4.35 2.81 -9.64
N ASN A 410 3.34 3.52 -10.14
CA ASN A 410 3.49 4.69 -11.01
C ASN A 410 3.69 6.00 -10.22
N VAL A 411 3.94 5.93 -8.91
CA VAL A 411 4.06 7.08 -8.01
C VAL A 411 5.43 7.07 -7.33
N GLY A 412 6.09 8.23 -7.26
CA GLY A 412 7.31 8.39 -6.47
C GLY A 412 7.02 8.51 -4.97
N ILE A 413 7.72 7.72 -4.14
CA ILE A 413 7.71 7.86 -2.68
C ILE A 413 8.61 9.04 -2.27
N THR A 414 8.11 9.90 -1.38
CA THR A 414 8.79 11.14 -0.92
C THR A 414 8.55 11.39 0.57
N GLY A 415 9.02 12.50 1.14
CA GLY A 415 8.74 12.96 2.51
C GLY A 415 7.82 14.17 2.60
N GLY A 416 7.66 14.88 1.47
CA GLY A 416 6.84 16.08 1.34
C GLY A 416 6.59 16.36 -0.13
N GLY A 417 5.79 15.51 -0.77
CA GLY A 417 5.62 15.49 -2.23
C GLY A 417 4.26 15.91 -2.74
N GLY A 418 3.47 16.64 -1.95
CA GLY A 418 2.38 17.46 -2.49
C GLY A 418 0.98 16.87 -2.42
N GLY A 419 0.36 16.96 -1.22
CA GLY A 419 -0.84 17.77 -0.91
C GLY A 419 -0.42 19.22 -0.53
N PRO A 420 -1.07 19.99 0.39
CA PRO A 420 -0.74 21.41 0.66
C PRO A 420 0.71 21.71 1.08
N HIS A 421 1.50 20.69 1.43
CA HIS A 421 2.93 20.78 1.72
C HIS A 421 3.75 20.27 0.52
N ARG A 422 4.26 21.23 -0.26
CA ARG A 422 4.86 21.09 -1.59
C ARG A 422 6.40 21.21 -1.59
N ASP A 423 7.08 20.86 -0.51
CA ASP A 423 8.51 21.21 -0.37
C ASP A 423 9.48 20.22 -1.04
N GLY A 424 8.99 19.12 -1.61
CA GLY A 424 9.81 18.11 -2.27
C GLY A 424 10.70 17.32 -1.32
N ALA A 425 10.37 17.33 -0.01
CA ALA A 425 11.22 16.76 1.01
C ALA A 425 11.50 15.26 0.78
N VAL A 426 12.68 14.83 1.21
CA VAL A 426 13.10 13.43 1.20
C VAL A 426 12.32 12.66 2.25
N GLY A 427 11.76 11.51 1.87
CA GLY A 427 11.07 10.61 2.79
C GLY A 427 12.02 10.02 3.82
N THR A 428 11.50 9.60 4.95
CA THR A 428 12.26 8.79 5.92
C THR A 428 11.48 7.53 6.20
N GLY A 429 12.13 6.38 6.35
CA GLY A 429 11.45 5.11 6.62
C GLY A 429 11.84 4.02 5.64
N ASN A 430 11.31 2.83 5.86
CA ASN A 430 11.71 1.63 5.12
C ASN A 430 10.68 1.26 4.07
N VAL A 431 11.15 0.59 3.02
CA VAL A 431 10.30 -0.05 2.03
C VAL A 431 10.59 -1.54 2.00
N LYS A 432 9.55 -2.37 2.02
CA LYS A 432 9.69 -3.83 2.05
C LYS A 432 8.85 -4.51 0.99
N ILE A 433 9.48 -5.26 0.10
CA ILE A 433 8.82 -6.20 -0.79
C ILE A 433 8.76 -7.54 -0.04
N MET A 434 7.58 -7.95 0.38
CA MET A 434 7.37 -9.13 1.24
C MET A 434 7.73 -10.43 0.51
N PRO A 435 8.20 -11.48 1.22
CA PRO A 435 8.72 -12.73 0.64
C PRO A 435 7.64 -13.67 0.08
N THR A 436 6.50 -13.11 -0.33
CA THR A 436 5.36 -13.85 -0.86
C THR A 436 5.71 -14.35 -2.26
N PRO A 437 5.52 -15.65 -2.56
CA PRO A 437 5.76 -16.17 -3.91
C PRO A 437 4.96 -15.41 -4.96
N GLY A 438 5.63 -14.99 -6.04
CA GLY A 438 5.01 -14.23 -7.12
C GLY A 438 4.88 -12.72 -6.86
N ASN A 439 5.31 -12.23 -5.69
CA ASN A 439 5.34 -10.79 -5.41
C ASN A 439 6.37 -10.10 -6.32
N ASP A 440 5.91 -9.49 -7.40
CA ASP A 440 6.73 -8.79 -8.40
C ASP A 440 6.33 -7.31 -8.45
N VAL A 441 7.15 -6.46 -7.83
CA VAL A 441 6.85 -5.03 -7.69
C VAL A 441 7.75 -4.23 -8.62
N THR A 442 7.14 -3.42 -9.49
CA THR A 442 7.84 -2.49 -10.37
C THR A 442 7.72 -1.07 -9.86
N PHE A 443 8.86 -0.40 -9.62
CA PHE A 443 8.90 1.05 -9.48
C PHE A 443 9.09 1.66 -10.87
N ALA A 444 8.12 2.47 -11.30
CA ALA A 444 8.12 3.13 -12.62
C ALA A 444 8.34 4.64 -12.51
N GLN A 445 8.83 5.10 -11.37
CA GLN A 445 9.18 6.49 -11.06
C GLN A 445 10.37 6.54 -10.08
N PRO A 446 11.13 7.65 -10.06
CA PRO A 446 12.12 7.93 -9.03
C PRO A 446 11.57 7.81 -7.60
N GLN A 447 12.31 7.14 -6.72
CA GLN A 447 11.96 6.97 -5.30
C GLN A 447 12.90 7.79 -4.41
N ASN A 448 12.34 8.76 -3.68
CA ASN A 448 13.07 9.78 -2.94
C ASN A 448 12.87 9.63 -1.42
N TYR A 449 13.44 8.58 -0.83
CA TYR A 449 13.41 8.35 0.62
C TYR A 449 14.75 7.83 1.17
N ASN A 450 15.01 8.15 2.44
CA ASN A 450 16.08 7.62 3.26
C ASN A 450 15.57 6.47 4.13
N GLY A 451 16.24 5.32 4.05
CA GLY A 451 15.97 4.12 4.84
C GLY A 451 16.40 2.85 4.12
N THR A 452 15.94 1.70 4.62
CA THR A 452 16.29 0.39 4.03
C THR A 452 15.22 -0.04 3.04
N THR A 453 15.66 -0.52 1.87
CA THR A 453 14.80 -1.24 0.92
C THR A 453 15.08 -2.73 1.05
N THR A 454 14.09 -3.50 1.49
CA THR A 454 14.21 -4.95 1.68
C THR A 454 13.43 -5.69 0.61
N ILE A 455 14.05 -6.66 -0.04
CA ILE A 455 13.44 -7.58 -1.01
C ILE A 455 13.48 -8.97 -0.38
N GLY A 456 12.31 -9.46 0.04
CA GLY A 456 12.19 -10.77 0.66
C GLY A 456 12.51 -11.92 -0.30
N ALA A 457 12.87 -13.07 0.26
CA ALA A 457 13.04 -14.30 -0.51
C ALA A 457 11.81 -14.59 -1.38
N ASN A 458 12.00 -15.04 -2.62
CA ASN A 458 10.95 -15.28 -3.63
C ASN A 458 10.21 -14.04 -4.17
N ALA A 459 10.62 -12.83 -3.78
CA ALA A 459 10.08 -11.60 -4.33
C ALA A 459 11.00 -10.98 -5.38
N ILE A 460 10.42 -10.13 -6.24
CA ILE A 460 11.13 -9.39 -7.27
C ILE A 460 10.87 -7.90 -7.06
N LEU A 461 11.94 -7.10 -7.06
CA LEU A 461 11.87 -5.65 -7.23
C LEU A 461 12.44 -5.28 -8.59
N ARG A 462 11.67 -4.54 -9.38
CA ARG A 462 12.10 -3.96 -10.66
C ARG A 462 12.26 -2.45 -10.54
N LEU A 463 13.43 -1.95 -10.92
CA LEU A 463 13.68 -0.52 -11.10
C LEU A 463 13.52 -0.20 -12.57
N GLY A 464 12.48 0.57 -12.87
CA GLY A 464 12.06 0.93 -14.21
C GLY A 464 10.98 -0.01 -14.74
N ALA A 465 10.09 0.53 -15.57
CA ALA A 465 9.07 -0.25 -16.28
C ALA A 465 9.63 -0.98 -17.52
N GLY A 466 10.86 -0.68 -17.96
CA GLY A 466 11.44 -1.21 -19.21
C GLY A 466 10.80 -0.67 -20.48
N THR A 467 9.77 0.15 -20.33
CA THR A 467 9.01 0.79 -21.40
C THR A 467 8.48 2.12 -20.90
N THR A 468 8.13 2.99 -21.82
CA THR A 468 7.53 4.29 -21.48
C THR A 468 6.12 4.13 -20.88
N VAL A 469 5.77 4.97 -19.90
CA VAL A 469 4.45 4.95 -19.26
C VAL A 469 3.62 6.15 -19.74
N PRO A 470 2.44 5.95 -20.36
CA PRO A 470 1.63 7.04 -20.88
C PRO A 470 0.87 7.77 -19.76
N LEU A 471 0.91 9.10 -19.78
CA LEU A 471 0.00 9.95 -19.02
C LEU A 471 -1.22 10.25 -19.92
N ARG A 472 -2.35 9.63 -19.59
CA ARG A 472 -3.62 9.86 -20.31
C ARG A 472 -4.53 10.77 -19.52
N TYR A 473 -5.16 11.70 -20.21
CA TYR A 473 -6.25 12.50 -19.69
C TYR A 473 -7.55 11.92 -20.24
N ILE A 474 -8.50 11.68 -19.35
CA ILE A 474 -9.83 11.22 -19.72
C ILE A 474 -10.81 12.31 -19.33
N THR A 475 -11.48 12.89 -20.32
CA THR A 475 -12.57 13.83 -20.07
C THR A 475 -13.89 13.12 -20.20
N VAL A 476 -14.64 13.09 -19.11
CA VAL A 476 -16.01 12.58 -19.05
C VAL A 476 -16.95 13.78 -19.05
N ASN A 477 -17.59 14.01 -20.20
CA ASN A 477 -18.58 15.08 -20.35
C ASN A 477 -19.98 14.48 -20.23
N ALA A 478 -20.84 15.08 -19.40
CA ALA A 478 -22.20 14.60 -19.18
C ALA A 478 -23.07 14.59 -20.45
N THR A 479 -22.75 15.44 -21.44
CA THR A 479 -23.53 15.62 -22.68
C THR A 479 -22.90 14.96 -23.89
N THR A 480 -21.57 15.00 -24.02
CA THR A 480 -20.85 14.50 -25.21
C THR A 480 -20.13 13.18 -24.97
N GLY A 481 -20.23 12.60 -23.76
CA GLY A 481 -19.60 11.33 -23.41
C GLY A 481 -18.12 11.41 -23.07
N LYS A 482 -17.44 10.27 -23.14
CA LYS A 482 -16.04 10.08 -22.74
C LYS A 482 -15.07 10.32 -23.91
N SER A 483 -14.00 11.06 -23.66
CA SER A 483 -12.86 11.20 -24.58
C SER A 483 -11.54 10.92 -23.87
N THR A 484 -10.54 10.44 -24.60
CA THR A 484 -9.21 10.13 -24.08
C THR A 484 -8.15 10.82 -24.91
N LEU A 485 -7.23 11.53 -24.24
CA LEU A 485 -6.09 12.21 -24.84
C LEU A 485 -4.81 11.67 -24.22
N LEU A 486 -3.81 11.34 -25.04
CA LEU A 486 -2.45 11.14 -24.55
C LEU A 486 -1.83 12.51 -24.29
N GLN A 487 -1.62 12.84 -23.02
CA GLN A 487 -1.08 14.14 -22.61
C GLN A 487 0.44 14.17 -22.72
N ALA A 488 1.09 13.10 -22.26
CA ALA A 488 2.54 12.98 -22.22
C ALA A 488 2.95 11.51 -22.10
N THR A 489 4.25 11.27 -22.22
CA THR A 489 4.87 9.96 -22.06
C THR A 489 6.05 10.09 -21.11
N TYR A 490 5.99 9.39 -19.98
CA TYR A 490 7.11 9.27 -19.05
C TYR A 490 8.04 8.15 -19.51
N SER A 491 9.34 8.25 -19.22
CA SER A 491 10.30 7.18 -19.54
C SER A 491 9.95 5.85 -18.87
N GLY A 492 9.28 5.91 -17.71
CA GLY A 492 9.04 4.75 -16.87
C GLY A 492 10.28 4.32 -16.09
N ASP A 493 11.37 5.09 -16.17
CA ASP A 493 12.60 4.81 -15.44
C ASP A 493 12.44 5.14 -13.95
N ALA A 494 13.16 4.42 -13.10
CA ALA A 494 13.14 4.61 -11.66
C ALA A 494 14.54 4.74 -11.08
N SER A 495 14.57 5.21 -9.85
CA SER A 495 15.77 5.34 -9.04
C SER A 495 15.48 5.03 -7.60
N LEU A 496 16.51 4.68 -6.84
CA LEU A 496 16.46 4.64 -5.39
C LEU A 496 17.45 5.67 -4.85
N LEU A 497 16.97 6.64 -4.06
CA LEU A 497 17.86 7.63 -3.43
C LEU A 497 18.98 6.95 -2.61
N THR A 498 18.65 5.84 -1.95
CA THR A 498 19.55 4.99 -1.17
C THR A 498 20.74 4.46 -1.97
N ALA A 499 20.67 4.53 -3.29
CA ALA A 499 21.58 3.87 -4.20
C ALA A 499 22.36 4.86 -5.10
N GLU A 500 21.84 6.09 -5.28
CA GLU A 500 22.30 7.02 -6.34
C GLU A 500 22.95 8.34 -5.87
N SER A 501 22.66 8.86 -4.68
CA SER A 501 22.79 10.32 -4.43
C SER A 501 23.89 10.75 -3.45
N THR A 502 24.45 11.95 -3.69
CA THR A 502 25.28 12.73 -2.75
C THR A 502 24.54 13.13 -1.47
N THR A 503 23.21 13.11 -1.48
CA THR A 503 22.33 13.41 -0.33
C THR A 503 21.77 12.15 0.36
N GLY A 504 22.15 10.95 -0.09
CA GLY A 504 21.78 9.71 0.58
C GLY A 504 22.47 9.58 1.95
N ALA A 505 21.74 9.09 2.96
CA ALA A 505 22.33 8.79 4.26
C ALA A 505 23.21 7.53 4.18
N ALA A 506 24.33 7.51 4.92
CA ALA A 506 25.22 6.35 4.95
C ALA A 506 24.56 5.06 5.49
N SER A 507 23.46 5.18 6.23
CA SER A 507 22.65 4.06 6.72
C SER A 507 21.67 3.50 5.68
N ASN A 508 21.51 4.15 4.54
CA ASN A 508 20.65 3.69 3.46
C ASN A 508 21.20 2.39 2.87
N ALA A 509 20.36 1.37 2.74
CA ALA A 509 20.80 0.05 2.28
C ALA A 509 19.75 -0.64 1.40
N ILE A 510 20.21 -1.56 0.57
CA ILE A 510 19.37 -2.53 -0.14
C ILE A 510 19.67 -3.91 0.44
N VAL A 511 18.69 -4.53 1.08
CA VAL A 511 18.77 -5.91 1.57
C VAL A 511 18.01 -6.78 0.59
N ASN A 512 18.73 -7.48 -0.27
CA ASN A 512 18.18 -8.28 -1.35
C ASN A 512 18.33 -9.78 -1.04
N ASP A 513 17.25 -10.44 -0.64
CA ASP A 513 17.17 -11.90 -0.52
C ASP A 513 16.32 -12.54 -1.63
N GLY A 514 15.73 -11.73 -2.51
CA GLY A 514 14.96 -12.16 -3.67
C GLY A 514 15.69 -11.88 -4.99
N GLN A 515 15.08 -11.06 -5.84
CA GLN A 515 15.68 -10.61 -7.09
C GLN A 515 15.52 -9.09 -7.24
N LEU A 516 16.63 -8.43 -7.56
CA LEU A 516 16.65 -7.03 -7.98
C LEU A 516 16.91 -6.96 -9.48
N ILE A 517 15.98 -6.37 -10.24
CA ILE A 517 16.09 -6.20 -11.70
C ILE A 517 16.15 -4.71 -12.01
N ILE A 518 17.19 -4.29 -12.72
CA ILE A 518 17.34 -2.94 -13.25
C ILE A 518 16.98 -2.99 -14.73
N GLN A 519 15.94 -2.26 -15.11
CA GLN A 519 15.41 -2.25 -16.47
C GLN A 519 15.12 -0.83 -16.99
N ASN A 520 15.77 0.19 -16.43
CA ASN A 520 15.73 1.54 -16.97
C ASN A 520 16.19 1.57 -18.44
N THR A 521 15.53 2.43 -19.22
CA THR A 521 15.73 2.54 -20.67
C THR A 521 16.62 3.72 -21.04
N THR A 522 16.52 4.84 -20.31
CA THR A 522 17.22 6.08 -20.64
C THR A 522 18.04 6.66 -19.49
N THR A 523 17.51 6.59 -18.26
CA THR A 523 18.15 7.18 -17.08
C THR A 523 19.18 6.24 -16.49
N ALA A 524 20.45 6.65 -16.57
CA ALA A 524 21.54 5.95 -15.91
C ALA A 524 21.42 6.06 -14.38
N ILE A 525 21.75 4.99 -13.68
CA ILE A 525 21.70 4.94 -12.22
C ILE A 525 22.99 4.36 -11.64
N THR A 526 23.29 4.76 -10.41
CA THR A 526 24.30 4.11 -9.57
C THR A 526 23.58 3.32 -8.49
N LEU A 527 24.06 2.13 -8.11
CA LEU A 527 23.60 1.45 -6.91
C LEU A 527 24.78 1.02 -6.04
N SER A 528 24.57 1.04 -4.72
CA SER A 528 25.56 0.59 -3.74
C SER A 528 24.92 0.09 -2.45
N ASN A 529 25.75 -0.45 -1.55
CA ASN A 529 25.31 -0.99 -0.26
C ASN A 529 24.20 -2.06 -0.39
N ILE A 530 24.34 -2.90 -1.42
CA ILE A 530 23.47 -4.05 -1.66
C ILE A 530 24.05 -5.24 -0.90
N SER A 531 23.23 -5.87 -0.06
CA SER A 531 23.54 -7.05 0.75
C SER A 531 22.47 -8.13 0.57
N GLY A 532 22.65 -9.30 1.19
CA GLY A 532 21.70 -10.41 1.15
C GLY A 532 22.05 -11.50 0.14
N SER A 533 21.20 -12.53 0.08
CA SER A 533 21.43 -13.75 -0.71
C SER A 533 20.86 -13.73 -2.13
N GLY A 534 20.10 -12.67 -2.46
CA GLY A 534 19.35 -12.52 -3.68
C GLY A 534 20.19 -12.16 -4.90
N SER A 535 19.61 -12.36 -6.08
CA SER A 535 20.25 -12.12 -7.38
C SER A 535 20.05 -10.68 -7.87
N LEU A 536 20.96 -10.23 -8.74
CA LEU A 536 20.87 -8.95 -9.44
C LEU A 536 20.88 -9.17 -10.96
N ALA A 537 19.99 -8.49 -11.68
CA ALA A 537 19.94 -8.50 -13.13
C ALA A 537 19.93 -7.08 -13.72
N HIS A 538 20.76 -6.83 -14.73
CA HIS A 538 20.71 -5.61 -15.54
C HIS A 538 20.14 -5.93 -16.92
N ASN A 539 18.88 -5.55 -17.13
CA ASN A 539 18.10 -5.86 -18.33
C ASN A 539 17.71 -4.59 -19.12
N GLY A 540 18.08 -3.41 -18.61
CA GLY A 540 17.77 -2.11 -19.21
C GLY A 540 18.81 -1.65 -20.22
N ALA A 541 18.44 -0.75 -21.12
CA ALA A 541 19.37 -0.11 -22.06
C ALA A 541 20.20 1.00 -21.41
N ALA A 542 19.71 1.59 -20.31
CA ALA A 542 20.42 2.64 -19.59
C ALA A 542 21.72 2.11 -18.94
N ALA A 543 22.63 3.01 -18.61
CA ALA A 543 23.85 2.62 -17.90
C ALA A 543 23.57 2.34 -16.42
N LEU A 544 24.19 1.27 -15.89
CA LEU A 544 24.16 0.94 -14.46
C LEU A 544 25.59 1.03 -13.90
N THR A 545 25.81 1.79 -12.85
CA THR A 545 27.06 1.74 -12.10
C THR A 545 26.84 1.04 -10.76
N LEU A 546 27.65 0.03 -10.44
CA LEU A 546 27.60 -0.65 -9.14
C LEU A 546 28.82 -0.28 -8.30
N ARG A 547 28.64 -0.07 -6.99
CA ARG A 547 29.71 0.23 -6.04
C ARG A 547 29.49 -0.49 -4.72
N ASN A 548 30.58 -0.85 -4.04
CA ASN A 548 30.65 -1.27 -2.65
C ASN A 548 29.49 -2.17 -2.20
N ASN A 549 29.44 -3.39 -2.74
CA ASN A 549 28.37 -4.35 -2.49
C ASN A 549 28.88 -5.62 -1.78
N SER A 550 27.98 -6.33 -1.11
CA SER A 550 28.27 -7.56 -0.36
C SER A 550 27.26 -8.69 -0.57
N TYR A 551 26.26 -8.51 -1.44
CA TYR A 551 25.31 -9.58 -1.77
C TYR A 551 26.00 -10.81 -2.35
N SER A 552 25.43 -12.00 -2.12
CA SER A 552 26.03 -13.28 -2.51
C SER A 552 25.34 -13.99 -3.68
N GLY A 553 24.16 -13.53 -4.09
CA GLY A 553 23.48 -14.06 -5.28
C GLY A 553 24.17 -13.67 -6.59
N ALA A 554 23.85 -14.40 -7.65
CA ALA A 554 24.45 -14.18 -8.96
C ALA A 554 24.07 -12.84 -9.59
N THR A 555 24.98 -12.28 -10.39
CA THR A 555 24.78 -11.07 -11.20
C THR A 555 24.68 -11.45 -12.68
N THR A 556 23.61 -11.03 -13.36
CA THR A 556 23.44 -11.23 -14.81
C THR A 556 23.31 -9.90 -15.53
N LEU A 557 24.19 -9.63 -16.48
CA LEU A 557 24.19 -8.42 -17.31
C LEU A 557 23.67 -8.81 -18.71
N SER A 558 22.46 -8.38 -19.04
CA SER A 558 21.77 -8.79 -20.27
C SER A 558 21.58 -7.65 -21.27
N ALA A 559 21.63 -6.39 -20.81
CA ALA A 559 21.54 -5.21 -21.67
C ALA A 559 22.32 -4.03 -21.09
N GLY A 560 22.43 -2.96 -21.88
CA GLY A 560 23.06 -1.71 -21.48
C GLY A 560 24.56 -1.85 -21.16
N SER A 561 25.10 -0.80 -20.56
CA SER A 561 26.47 -0.78 -20.05
C SER A 561 26.48 -0.83 -18.53
N THR A 562 27.19 -1.79 -17.97
CA THR A 562 27.43 -1.88 -16.53
C THR A 562 28.84 -1.45 -16.19
N TRP A 563 28.98 -0.56 -15.21
CA TRP A 563 30.24 -0.02 -14.73
C TRP A 563 30.52 -0.49 -13.31
N ALA A 564 31.67 -1.13 -13.09
CA ALA A 564 32.18 -1.46 -11.76
C ALA A 564 32.92 -0.24 -11.19
N GLY A 565 32.34 0.39 -10.17
CA GLY A 565 32.90 1.58 -9.53
C GLY A 565 33.65 1.32 -8.23
N SER A 566 33.84 0.05 -7.84
CA SER A 566 34.70 -0.39 -6.74
C SER A 566 35.13 -1.85 -6.96
N ALA A 567 36.15 -2.32 -6.22
CA ALA A 567 36.65 -3.68 -6.34
C ALA A 567 35.59 -4.74 -6.04
N ASN A 568 34.69 -4.50 -5.09
CA ASN A 568 33.59 -5.40 -4.72
C ASN A 568 32.23 -4.97 -5.32
N ALA A 569 32.22 -4.25 -6.44
CA ALA A 569 31.00 -3.72 -7.05
C ALA A 569 29.94 -4.80 -7.35
N MET A 570 30.36 -6.02 -7.68
CA MET A 570 29.47 -7.10 -8.12
C MET A 570 29.05 -8.06 -6.97
N GLY A 571 29.33 -7.69 -5.72
CA GLY A 571 29.13 -8.59 -4.58
C GLY A 571 30.08 -9.78 -4.61
N THR A 572 29.65 -10.90 -4.04
CA THR A 572 30.44 -12.13 -3.89
C THR A 572 29.94 -13.28 -4.77
N GLY A 573 28.80 -13.12 -5.44
CA GLY A 573 28.24 -14.12 -6.35
C GLY A 573 28.99 -14.24 -7.68
N SER A 574 28.56 -15.20 -8.50
CA SER A 574 29.09 -15.34 -9.87
C SER A 574 28.49 -14.29 -10.80
N VAL A 575 29.26 -13.85 -11.78
CA VAL A 575 28.87 -12.82 -12.76
C VAL A 575 28.75 -13.45 -14.16
N VAL A 576 27.64 -13.19 -14.84
CA VAL A 576 27.45 -13.50 -16.26
C VAL A 576 27.31 -12.20 -17.03
N ASN A 577 28.25 -11.94 -17.95
CA ASN A 577 28.24 -10.76 -18.81
C ASN A 577 27.79 -11.12 -20.24
N ASN A 578 26.53 -10.83 -20.57
CA ASN A 578 25.97 -10.97 -21.93
C ASN A 578 25.79 -9.62 -22.63
N ALA A 579 26.21 -8.51 -22.01
CA ALA A 579 26.10 -7.15 -22.52
C ALA A 579 27.45 -6.43 -22.40
N ALA A 580 27.53 -5.20 -21.92
CA ALA A 580 28.80 -4.51 -21.72
C ALA A 580 29.17 -4.39 -20.24
N LEU A 581 30.40 -4.76 -19.90
CA LEU A 581 31.00 -4.57 -18.57
C LEU A 581 32.31 -3.77 -18.70
N ALA A 582 32.45 -2.73 -17.89
CA ALA A 582 33.65 -1.89 -17.80
C ALA A 582 33.92 -1.44 -16.37
N LEU A 583 35.11 -0.90 -16.10
CA LEU A 583 35.44 -0.26 -14.83
C LEU A 583 35.27 1.27 -14.96
N VAL A 584 34.79 1.91 -13.88
CA VAL A 584 34.73 3.38 -13.83
C VAL A 584 36.15 3.95 -13.87
N SER A 585 36.34 5.11 -14.51
CA SER A 585 37.63 5.81 -14.51
C SER A 585 38.21 5.97 -13.09
N GLY A 586 39.48 5.58 -12.92
CA GLY A 586 40.17 5.58 -11.62
C GLY A 586 39.97 4.30 -10.81
N GLN A 587 38.96 3.48 -11.10
CA GLN A 587 38.87 2.11 -10.61
C GLN A 587 39.69 1.21 -11.53
N ARG A 588 40.58 0.41 -10.95
CA ARG A 588 41.53 -0.43 -11.71
C ARG A 588 41.42 -1.91 -11.38
N GLU A 589 40.72 -2.27 -10.31
CA GLU A 589 40.52 -3.66 -9.88
C GLU A 589 39.04 -4.02 -9.83
N LEU A 590 38.66 -5.20 -10.29
CA LEU A 590 37.37 -5.81 -10.02
C LEU A 590 37.59 -7.22 -9.45
N THR A 591 37.22 -7.41 -8.20
CA THR A 591 37.34 -8.67 -7.48
C THR A 591 36.02 -9.42 -7.46
N LEU A 592 36.04 -10.68 -7.90
CA LEU A 592 34.88 -11.57 -7.95
C LEU A 592 35.16 -12.82 -7.12
N ALA A 593 34.39 -13.04 -6.05
CA ALA A 593 34.52 -14.26 -5.24
C ALA A 593 33.87 -15.48 -5.94
N GLY A 594 32.85 -15.26 -6.76
CA GLY A 594 32.27 -16.28 -7.64
C GLY A 594 33.04 -16.47 -8.94
N GLY A 595 32.44 -17.20 -9.88
CA GLY A 595 32.96 -17.35 -11.25
C GLY A 595 32.58 -16.16 -12.14
N PHE A 596 33.27 -16.03 -13.27
CA PHE A 596 32.96 -15.04 -14.31
C PHE A 596 32.74 -15.72 -15.65
N ARG A 597 31.58 -15.49 -16.26
CA ARG A 597 31.25 -15.98 -17.60
C ARG A 597 31.05 -14.80 -18.53
N GLN A 598 31.94 -14.66 -19.50
CA GLN A 598 31.78 -13.77 -20.63
C GLN A 598 30.92 -14.47 -21.70
N GLY A 599 29.69 -14.00 -21.89
CA GLY A 599 28.77 -14.51 -22.90
C GLY A 599 29.20 -14.16 -24.32
N ALA A 600 28.70 -14.92 -25.30
CA ALA A 600 29.04 -14.73 -26.72
C ALA A 600 28.64 -13.36 -27.28
N ALA A 601 27.56 -12.76 -26.76
CA ALA A 601 27.12 -11.41 -27.12
C ALA A 601 27.78 -10.31 -26.29
N GLY A 602 28.48 -10.66 -25.21
CA GLY A 602 28.99 -9.68 -24.28
C GLY A 602 30.34 -9.08 -24.69
N GLN A 603 30.64 -7.92 -24.12
CA GLN A 603 31.91 -7.21 -24.22
C GLN A 603 32.46 -6.90 -22.82
N LEU A 604 33.74 -7.20 -22.60
CA LEU A 604 34.52 -6.70 -21.47
C LEU A 604 35.42 -5.57 -21.97
N THR A 605 35.40 -4.42 -21.28
CA THR A 605 36.25 -3.27 -21.61
C THR A 605 37.23 -3.01 -20.47
N LEU A 606 38.53 -2.94 -20.79
CA LEU A 606 39.62 -2.72 -19.83
C LEU A 606 40.59 -1.66 -20.34
N ALA A 607 40.96 -0.71 -19.48
CA ALA A 607 41.96 0.31 -19.75
C ALA A 607 43.37 -0.13 -19.29
N ILE A 608 44.39 0.26 -20.04
CA ILE A 608 45.80 -0.05 -19.75
C ILE A 608 46.60 1.26 -19.80
N ASP A 609 46.84 1.84 -18.62
CA ASP A 609 47.60 3.09 -18.46
C ASP A 609 49.04 2.87 -17.94
N GLY A 610 49.36 1.63 -17.62
CA GLY A 610 50.64 1.22 -17.05
C GLY A 610 50.73 -0.30 -16.93
N THR A 611 51.71 -0.79 -16.17
CA THR A 611 52.14 -2.20 -16.20
C THR A 611 51.68 -3.07 -15.04
N THR A 612 51.09 -2.46 -14.02
CA THR A 612 50.75 -3.05 -12.74
C THR A 612 49.25 -3.34 -12.68
N PRO A 613 48.84 -4.63 -12.68
CA PRO A 613 47.44 -5.02 -12.61
C PRO A 613 46.76 -4.45 -11.37
N GLY A 614 45.55 -3.92 -11.52
CA GLY A 614 44.77 -3.40 -10.41
C GLY A 614 45.21 -2.02 -9.92
N VAL A 615 46.28 -1.45 -10.49
CA VAL A 615 46.85 -0.16 -10.06
C VAL A 615 46.89 0.85 -11.18
N ASN A 616 47.46 0.50 -12.33
CA ASN A 616 47.53 1.39 -13.49
C ASN A 616 47.10 0.69 -14.80
N HIS A 617 46.64 -0.55 -14.72
CA HIS A 617 45.73 -1.11 -15.73
C HIS A 617 44.60 -1.89 -15.06
N ASP A 618 43.47 -1.91 -15.75
CA ASP A 618 42.27 -2.59 -15.30
C ASP A 618 42.49 -4.11 -15.23
N HIS A 619 42.08 -4.70 -14.13
CA HIS A 619 42.31 -6.10 -13.82
C HIS A 619 41.09 -6.75 -13.16
N LEU A 620 40.83 -8.00 -13.54
CA LEU A 620 39.81 -8.85 -12.91
C LEU A 620 40.50 -9.95 -12.08
N SER A 621 40.35 -9.90 -10.76
CA SER A 621 40.73 -10.98 -9.85
C SER A 621 39.52 -11.85 -9.52
N VAL A 622 39.51 -13.08 -10.00
CA VAL A 622 38.38 -14.02 -9.88
C VAL A 622 38.80 -15.23 -9.03
N ALA A 623 38.09 -15.51 -7.95
CA ALA A 623 38.35 -16.70 -7.14
C ALA A 623 37.74 -17.96 -7.79
N GLY A 624 36.59 -17.84 -8.45
CA GLY A 624 35.96 -18.92 -9.20
C GLY A 624 36.60 -19.17 -10.57
N ALA A 625 35.94 -20.03 -11.36
CA ALA A 625 36.34 -20.29 -12.74
C ALA A 625 35.93 -19.15 -13.68
N VAL A 626 36.73 -18.94 -14.71
CA VAL A 626 36.46 -17.99 -15.80
C VAL A 626 36.15 -18.75 -17.09
N VAL A 627 35.07 -18.36 -17.75
CA VAL A 627 34.72 -18.83 -19.10
C VAL A 627 34.70 -17.63 -20.05
N LEU A 628 35.62 -17.60 -20.99
CA LEU A 628 35.77 -16.53 -21.98
C LEU A 628 34.93 -16.81 -23.23
N GLY A 629 34.37 -15.72 -23.77
CA GLY A 629 33.55 -15.67 -24.97
C GLY A 629 33.49 -14.22 -25.46
N GLY A 630 32.64 -13.92 -26.45
CA GLY A 630 32.32 -12.53 -26.82
C GLY A 630 33.55 -11.68 -27.17
N ARG A 631 33.51 -10.38 -26.86
CA ARG A 631 34.54 -9.40 -27.22
C ARG A 631 35.33 -8.92 -26.00
N LEU A 632 36.63 -8.75 -26.18
CA LEU A 632 37.47 -7.92 -25.31
C LEU A 632 37.77 -6.59 -26.02
N SER A 633 37.58 -5.48 -25.33
CA SER A 633 37.92 -4.14 -25.80
C SER A 633 38.99 -3.53 -24.90
N LEU A 634 40.10 -3.10 -25.49
CA LEU A 634 41.25 -2.57 -24.77
C LEU A 634 41.57 -1.16 -25.22
N SER A 635 41.82 -0.27 -24.27
CA SER A 635 42.35 1.07 -24.53
C SER A 635 43.69 1.24 -23.83
N PHE A 636 44.76 1.36 -24.61
CA PHE A 636 46.10 1.63 -24.11
C PHE A 636 46.36 3.14 -24.06
N SER A 637 47.04 3.59 -23.01
CA SER A 637 47.58 4.93 -22.89
C SER A 637 49.05 4.88 -22.47
N GLY A 638 49.86 5.81 -22.98
CA GLY A 638 51.30 5.82 -22.76
C GLY A 638 52.09 5.00 -23.80
N SER A 639 53.36 4.71 -23.48
CA SER A 639 54.27 3.94 -24.35
C SER A 639 54.46 2.52 -23.82
N HIS A 640 54.31 1.54 -24.69
CA HIS A 640 54.47 0.12 -24.37
C HIS A 640 55.48 -0.52 -25.34
N ALA A 641 56.29 -1.44 -24.83
CA ALA A 641 57.31 -2.11 -25.64
C ALA A 641 56.74 -3.37 -26.31
N SER A 642 57.20 -3.68 -27.53
CA SER A 642 56.94 -4.97 -28.16
C SER A 642 57.36 -6.14 -27.24
N GLY A 643 56.51 -7.16 -27.14
CA GLY A 643 56.70 -8.31 -26.25
C GLY A 643 56.26 -8.08 -24.80
N GLN A 644 55.84 -6.86 -24.43
CA GLN A 644 55.34 -6.56 -23.09
C GLN A 644 54.02 -7.30 -22.82
N LYS A 645 53.95 -8.03 -21.71
CA LYS A 645 52.78 -8.82 -21.27
C LYS A 645 51.97 -8.07 -20.22
N PHE A 646 50.66 -8.01 -20.40
CA PHE A 646 49.69 -7.46 -19.45
C PHE A 646 48.70 -8.54 -19.02
N VAL A 647 48.73 -8.92 -17.74
CA VAL A 647 47.76 -9.85 -17.17
C VAL A 647 46.48 -9.06 -16.87
N LEU A 648 45.38 -9.47 -17.49
CA LEU A 648 44.09 -8.77 -17.41
C LEU A 648 43.09 -9.51 -16.52
N ILE A 649 43.22 -10.83 -16.44
CA ILE A 649 42.35 -11.67 -15.61
C ILE A 649 43.22 -12.69 -14.89
N ASN A 650 43.05 -12.81 -13.58
CA ASN A 650 43.47 -13.95 -12.79
C ASN A 650 42.23 -14.73 -12.31
N ALA A 651 42.28 -16.06 -12.40
CA ALA A 651 41.19 -16.97 -12.04
C ALA A 651 41.74 -18.15 -11.25
N ALA A 652 41.50 -18.19 -9.93
CA ALA A 652 41.95 -19.31 -9.09
C ALA A 652 41.25 -20.63 -9.44
N GLY A 653 39.99 -20.56 -9.91
CA GLY A 653 39.24 -21.70 -10.45
C GLY A 653 39.58 -22.07 -11.91
N GLY A 654 40.56 -21.39 -12.51
CA GLY A 654 41.05 -21.62 -13.86
C GLY A 654 40.34 -20.82 -14.95
N VAL A 655 41.00 -20.68 -16.10
CA VAL A 655 40.49 -19.98 -17.29
C VAL A 655 40.20 -20.98 -18.41
N THR A 656 39.01 -20.89 -19.00
CA THR A 656 38.60 -21.70 -20.16
C THR A 656 37.90 -20.84 -21.22
N GLY A 657 37.73 -21.39 -22.42
CA GLY A 657 37.17 -20.66 -23.55
C GLY A 657 38.17 -19.69 -24.18
N ALA A 658 37.67 -18.77 -25.01
CA ALA A 658 38.44 -17.71 -25.63
C ALA A 658 37.53 -16.53 -26.00
N PHE A 659 38.06 -15.31 -25.96
CA PHE A 659 37.38 -14.18 -26.60
C PHE A 659 37.29 -14.43 -28.11
N SER A 660 36.11 -14.21 -28.68
CA SER A 660 35.88 -14.33 -30.13
C SER A 660 36.57 -13.22 -30.92
N SER A 661 36.80 -12.06 -30.29
CA SER A 661 37.56 -10.95 -30.86
C SER A 661 38.20 -10.10 -29.77
N ILE A 662 39.36 -9.53 -30.09
CA ILE A 662 40.04 -8.51 -29.26
C ILE A 662 40.13 -7.25 -30.11
N SER A 663 39.49 -6.18 -29.66
CA SER A 663 39.62 -4.84 -30.22
C SER A 663 40.57 -4.04 -29.34
N SER A 664 41.58 -3.41 -29.92
CA SER A 664 42.56 -2.63 -29.16
C SER A 664 42.81 -1.28 -29.83
N SER A 665 42.85 -0.22 -29.03
CA SER A 665 43.30 1.10 -29.45
C SER A 665 44.58 1.49 -28.68
N GLY A 666 45.56 2.07 -29.37
CA GLY A 666 46.81 2.54 -28.77
C GLY A 666 47.96 1.51 -28.80
N ALA A 667 47.65 0.22 -29.02
CA ALA A 667 48.65 -0.81 -29.29
C ALA A 667 48.04 -1.94 -30.13
N THR A 668 48.89 -2.74 -30.78
CA THR A 668 48.48 -4.01 -31.39
C THR A 668 48.83 -5.14 -30.45
N VAL A 669 47.92 -6.10 -30.24
CA VAL A 669 48.09 -7.14 -29.23
C VAL A 669 47.68 -8.52 -29.71
N VAL A 670 48.26 -9.55 -29.09
CA VAL A 670 47.80 -10.94 -29.19
C VAL A 670 47.34 -11.41 -27.81
N GLY A 671 46.17 -12.05 -27.76
CA GLY A 671 45.66 -12.68 -26.55
C GLY A 671 46.33 -14.01 -26.27
N GLY A 672 46.61 -14.29 -25.00
CA GLY A 672 47.12 -15.55 -24.51
C GLY A 672 46.46 -15.92 -23.19
N GLN A 673 46.50 -17.21 -22.85
CA GLN A 673 46.06 -17.68 -21.54
C GLN A 673 46.98 -18.79 -21.05
N ASP A 674 47.10 -18.87 -19.74
CA ASP A 674 47.61 -20.04 -19.03
C ASP A 674 46.47 -20.66 -18.20
N GLY A 675 46.76 -21.69 -17.40
CA GLY A 675 45.72 -22.41 -16.65
C GLY A 675 44.91 -21.52 -15.70
N THR A 676 45.46 -20.39 -15.25
CA THR A 676 44.85 -19.52 -14.23
C THR A 676 44.81 -18.04 -14.61
N SER A 677 45.26 -17.66 -15.79
CA SER A 677 45.35 -16.25 -16.19
C SER A 677 45.06 -16.03 -17.67
N PHE A 678 44.38 -14.94 -17.98
CA PHE A 678 44.31 -14.39 -19.34
C PHE A 678 45.14 -13.10 -19.43
N PHE A 679 45.91 -12.97 -20.50
CA PHE A 679 46.82 -11.87 -20.73
C PHE A 679 46.86 -11.45 -22.20
N VAL A 680 47.39 -10.26 -22.46
CA VAL A 680 47.73 -9.80 -23.80
C VAL A 680 49.21 -9.45 -23.90
N THR A 681 49.79 -9.63 -25.08
CA THR A 681 51.17 -9.27 -25.39
C THR A 681 51.19 -8.26 -26.53
N ILE A 682 51.94 -7.16 -26.38
CA ILE A 682 52.15 -6.15 -27.43
C ILE A 682 52.93 -6.76 -28.60
N GLN A 683 52.47 -6.50 -29.83
CA GLN A 683 53.15 -6.92 -31.06
C GLN A 683 54.24 -5.95 -31.50
#